data_AF-A0ABD3S0G0-F1
#
_entry.id   AF-A0ABD3S0G0-F1
#
_cell.length_a   1.000
_cell.length_b   1.000
_cell.length_c   1.000
_cell.angle_alpha   90.00
_cell.angle_beta   90.00
_cell.angle_gamma   90.00
#
_symmetry.space_group_name_H-M   'P 1'
#
loop_
_entity.id
_entity.type
_entity.pdbx_description
1 polymer ?
#
loop_
_entity_poly.entity_id
_entity_poly.type
_entity_poly.pdbx_seq_one_letter_code
_entity_poly.pdbx_strand_id
1 'polypeptide(L)'
;MCPPRMQYYICWCILSGYLSVYVLSHSLGQYKEQALNVEGGLDIRYSILSEGSQSNAITLFNNLGFSSQVDDFVSCEDLEGIGSFDTTCLLNSNVYRNTDVYVVGTGNLEILPDVKISCPIEGCTLSFNLSGNVKVGQNASIVAGTVVFSAVILTMGPKSSLNTSALGGSPPSQTSGTPVGYDGAGGGHGGRGASCLKNNDTNFWGGDVYGWSTLTKPWAYGSKGGGTSDTHKLGGNGGGRIFLDVEDILYINGSVSAEGGDGGSLGGGGSGGSIIIRAQKLKGFGIISAAGGRGWGGGGGGRISMNCYSKQEDVKITVHGGLSTGCSSNAGAAGTYFDASVLSLRVGNDNMTTETETPLLDFSISPLWTNVYVENNAKVLVPLLWTRVQVRGQISLYRKSSIIFGLSAFPVSEFELVAEELLMSDSVIKVYGAFRVVVKMLLMLNSKIQVDGGGNTDVATSVLEVRNLVVLKDNSVICSNANLALYGQGHLKLTGQGDTIKGQRLSLSLFYNITVGPGSLLQAPLDDDDSRSLVTKSLCESPTCPMDLITPPDDCHVNYTLSFSMQICRVEDILVNGVIKGSIVHIQRARTVIVDTDGMITSSELGCRTGVGMGNYSNGAGAGAGHGGRGGSGFFRGMLIEGGRRYGSADLPCELGSGTEDPNQSDGYVTGGGMIVMGSRQWPLLRLDNYGFISADGQSCHKQTHNSNGTVIGGLGGGSGGTILLFLQSLALAENSSLSVVGGYGGSLGGGGGGGGRIHFHWSNIAGGEEYVPLAFVDGAINFSGGAGNEDGLRGEKGTITGKKCPRGLYGTFCTECPVGTYKDAEGSDPKLCKPCSLEHLPTRASFVYVRGGVTRSSCPYKCISEKYRMPKCYTPFEELIYTFGGPWPFAFLLLCVVMLLALLLNTLRLKFIGSGSSYENVTSIEHHDDHRYPYLLSLSEVRGAKDEETLSHVHRMYFMGPNTFREPWHLPYSPPAAIFEIVYEDAFNRFIDEINSVAAYEWWEGSVHSILSVIAYPCEFVKSEYDHSCLRSCRSRALYKGMKVSYDWVIMESVSLGCFFNYILICYSLWSILHSFFYVCPQLDIPMQN
;
A
#
# COMPACT_ATOMS: atom_id res chain seq x y z
N MET A 1 35.01 33.70 -33.22
CA MET A 1 34.65 33.90 -34.65
C MET A 1 33.14 33.85 -34.71
N CYS A 2 32.43 34.97 -34.83
CA CYS A 2 32.31 35.89 -35.98
C CYS A 2 31.17 35.48 -36.94
N PRO A 3 30.42 36.45 -37.49
CA PRO A 3 28.94 36.44 -37.44
C PRO A 3 28.37 36.63 -38.87
N PRO A 4 27.39 37.50 -39.23
CA PRO A 4 26.25 38.14 -38.53
C PRO A 4 24.92 38.16 -39.36
N ARG A 5 23.87 38.87 -38.84
CA ARG A 5 22.93 39.77 -39.59
C ARG A 5 22.01 39.13 -40.68
N MET A 6 20.81 39.62 -41.01
CA MET A 6 20.19 40.96 -41.00
C MET A 6 18.65 40.82 -41.11
N GLN A 7 17.90 41.77 -40.53
CA GLN A 7 16.78 42.37 -41.25
C GLN A 7 17.34 43.52 -42.09
N TYR A 8 16.98 43.65 -43.37
CA TYR A 8 16.39 44.86 -43.95
C TYR A 8 16.12 44.76 -45.46
N TYR A 9 15.15 45.57 -45.90
CA TYR A 9 14.96 46.16 -47.23
C TYR A 9 14.30 45.39 -48.40
N ILE A 10 13.05 45.81 -48.63
CA ILE A 10 12.51 46.43 -49.87
C ILE A 10 12.34 45.60 -51.16
N CYS A 11 11.11 45.71 -51.69
CA CYS A 11 10.64 45.61 -53.07
C CYS A 11 10.96 44.39 -53.96
N TRP A 12 9.92 44.06 -54.74
CA TRP A 12 9.98 43.51 -56.10
C TRP A 12 10.43 42.06 -56.24
N CYS A 13 9.44 41.17 -56.09
CA CYS A 13 9.30 40.00 -56.98
C CYS A 13 7.94 40.08 -57.70
N ILE A 14 7.89 40.83 -58.82
CA ILE A 14 6.92 40.60 -59.89
C ILE A 14 7.65 39.76 -60.95
N LEU A 15 6.97 38.74 -61.51
CA LEU A 15 7.51 37.75 -62.46
C LEU A 15 8.61 36.85 -61.84
N SER A 16 8.76 35.58 -62.18
CA SER A 16 8.04 34.62 -63.03
C SER A 16 8.42 33.24 -62.44
N GLY A 17 7.62 32.19 -62.35
CA GLY A 17 6.50 31.77 -63.19
C GLY A 17 6.78 30.34 -63.67
N TYR A 18 5.89 29.43 -63.28
CA TYR A 18 5.54 28.16 -63.95
C TYR A 18 6.48 26.94 -63.98
N LEU A 19 5.81 25.78 -63.80
CA LEU A 19 6.11 24.44 -64.37
C LEU A 19 7.32 23.68 -63.76
N SER A 20 7.37 22.34 -63.64
CA SER A 20 6.47 21.23 -64.03
C SER A 20 6.82 19.98 -63.16
N VAL A 21 5.90 19.18 -62.59
CA VAL A 21 5.13 18.04 -63.19
C VAL A 21 5.86 16.68 -63.20
N TYR A 22 5.28 15.68 -62.49
CA TYR A 22 5.18 14.22 -62.82
C TYR A 22 6.45 13.33 -62.61
N VAL A 23 6.39 12.01 -62.31
CA VAL A 23 5.28 11.04 -62.07
C VAL A 23 5.76 9.73 -61.36
N LEU A 24 4.83 8.79 -61.03
CA LEU A 24 4.88 7.28 -60.99
C LEU A 24 6.24 6.52 -60.96
N SER A 25 6.44 5.29 -60.42
CA SER A 25 5.59 4.27 -59.75
C SER A 25 6.38 2.98 -59.41
N HIS A 26 5.80 2.08 -58.60
CA HIS A 26 5.89 0.58 -58.65
C HIS A 26 7.23 -0.20 -58.62
N SER A 27 7.38 -1.02 -57.57
CA SER A 27 7.75 -2.47 -57.61
C SER A 27 7.55 -3.04 -56.18
N LEU A 28 6.62 -3.95 -55.85
CA LEU A 28 6.35 -5.34 -56.30
C LEU A 28 7.44 -6.36 -55.92
N GLY A 29 7.07 -7.40 -55.14
CA GLY A 29 7.93 -8.55 -54.82
C GLY A 29 7.39 -9.44 -53.69
N GLN A 30 6.62 -10.49 -54.02
CA GLN A 30 6.12 -11.53 -53.09
C GLN A 30 7.01 -12.79 -53.10
N TYR A 31 6.97 -13.60 -52.02
CA TYR A 31 6.97 -15.08 -51.96
C TYR A 31 6.85 -15.44 -50.45
N LYS A 32 5.92 -16.20 -49.87
CA LYS A 32 5.00 -17.33 -50.17
C LYS A 32 5.50 -18.70 -49.67
N GLU A 33 4.81 -19.17 -48.61
CA GLU A 33 4.53 -20.53 -48.08
C GLU A 33 5.42 -21.75 -48.45
N GLN A 34 5.75 -22.57 -47.43
CA GLN A 34 5.15 -23.93 -47.30
C GLN A 34 5.28 -24.51 -45.89
N ALA A 35 4.49 -25.55 -45.60
CA ALA A 35 4.31 -26.17 -44.27
C ALA A 35 4.77 -27.64 -44.24
N LEU A 36 4.92 -28.24 -43.05
CA LEU A 36 4.76 -29.68 -42.85
C LEU A 36 4.37 -30.04 -41.40
N ASN A 37 3.53 -31.07 -41.24
CA ASN A 37 3.08 -31.67 -39.98
C ASN A 37 4.08 -32.69 -39.41
N VAL A 38 4.01 -32.95 -38.10
CA VAL A 38 4.11 -34.32 -37.53
C VAL A 38 3.10 -34.45 -36.37
N GLU A 39 2.30 -35.51 -36.39
CA GLU A 39 1.36 -35.90 -35.32
C GLU A 39 2.02 -36.79 -34.24
N GLY A 40 1.41 -36.90 -33.07
CA GLY A 40 1.84 -37.83 -32.02
C GLY A 40 1.11 -37.65 -30.70
N GLY A 41 -0.21 -37.86 -30.69
CA GLY A 41 -1.03 -37.71 -29.49
C GLY A 41 -1.13 -38.98 -28.62
N LEU A 42 -1.46 -38.80 -27.34
CA LEU A 42 -2.17 -39.82 -26.57
C LEU A 42 -3.09 -39.12 -25.56
N ASP A 43 -4.37 -39.02 -25.91
CA ASP A 43 -5.43 -38.41 -25.09
C ASP A 43 -6.18 -39.52 -24.35
N ILE A 44 -6.09 -39.59 -23.02
CA ILE A 44 -6.77 -40.62 -22.21
C ILE A 44 -7.92 -39.98 -21.43
N ARG A 45 -9.11 -40.03 -22.02
CA ARG A 45 -10.38 -39.96 -21.29
C ARG A 45 -10.66 -41.31 -20.65
N TYR A 46 -10.98 -41.34 -19.36
CA TYR A 46 -11.60 -42.51 -18.73
C TYR A 46 -13.12 -42.32 -18.63
N SER A 47 -13.86 -43.13 -19.37
CA SER A 47 -15.31 -43.27 -19.28
C SER A 47 -15.70 -44.45 -18.40
N ILE A 48 -16.84 -44.32 -17.73
CA ILE A 48 -17.47 -45.36 -16.89
C ILE A 48 -18.13 -46.43 -17.79
N LEU A 49 -17.92 -47.71 -17.46
CA LEU A 49 -18.75 -48.93 -17.65
C LEU A 49 -17.83 -50.14 -17.36
N SER A 50 -18.01 -50.93 -16.29
CA SER A 50 -18.98 -52.03 -16.15
C SER A 50 -18.70 -53.23 -17.07
N GLU A 51 -17.89 -54.19 -16.60
CA GLU A 51 -18.10 -55.67 -16.62
C GLU A 51 -16.79 -56.41 -16.23
N GLY A 52 -16.87 -57.54 -15.50
CA GLY A 52 -15.72 -58.41 -15.19
C GLY A 52 -15.33 -58.57 -13.71
N SER A 53 -16.22 -59.09 -12.85
CA SER A 53 -16.08 -59.06 -11.38
C SER A 53 -15.33 -60.23 -10.71
N GLN A 54 -14.34 -60.86 -11.36
CA GLN A 54 -13.59 -61.99 -10.74
C GLN A 54 -12.06 -61.91 -10.79
N SER A 55 -11.44 -61.17 -11.72
CA SER A 55 -9.96 -61.11 -11.82
C SER A 55 -9.30 -60.12 -10.85
N ASN A 56 -10.03 -59.10 -10.39
CA ASN A 56 -9.42 -57.95 -9.70
C ASN A 56 -9.22 -58.15 -8.19
N ALA A 57 -9.91 -59.11 -7.57
CA ALA A 57 -9.71 -59.43 -6.16
C ALA A 57 -8.30 -59.97 -5.90
N ILE A 58 -7.84 -60.92 -6.71
CA ILE A 58 -6.52 -61.55 -6.59
C ILE A 58 -5.38 -60.54 -6.81
N THR A 59 -5.57 -59.54 -7.69
CA THR A 59 -4.60 -58.46 -7.91
C THR A 59 -4.55 -57.45 -6.76
N LEU A 60 -5.62 -57.30 -5.98
CA LEU A 60 -5.62 -56.49 -4.76
C LEU A 60 -4.85 -57.18 -3.63
N PHE A 61 -5.02 -58.50 -3.46
CA PHE A 61 -4.28 -59.30 -2.48
C PHE A 61 -2.76 -59.23 -2.68
N ASN A 62 -2.28 -59.40 -3.92
CA ASN A 62 -0.85 -59.36 -4.23
C ASN A 62 -0.23 -57.96 -4.00
N ASN A 63 -0.97 -56.88 -4.24
CA ASN A 63 -0.48 -55.51 -4.03
C ASN A 63 -0.45 -55.06 -2.55
N LEU A 64 -1.07 -55.82 -1.64
CA LEU A 64 -1.04 -55.57 -0.19
C LEU A 64 0.03 -56.39 0.56
N GLY A 65 0.85 -57.16 -0.17
CA GLY A 65 1.95 -57.93 0.40
C GLY A 65 1.52 -59.19 1.17
N PHE A 66 0.32 -59.72 0.88
CA PHE A 66 -0.09 -61.01 1.44
C PHE A 66 0.72 -62.14 0.81
N SER A 67 1.47 -62.87 1.64
CA SER A 67 2.11 -64.13 1.25
C SER A 67 1.03 -65.18 0.96
N SER A 68 1.11 -65.81 -0.21
CA SER A 68 0.14 -66.83 -0.64
C SER A 68 0.29 -68.13 0.16
N GLN A 69 -0.58 -68.34 1.15
CA GLN A 69 -1.06 -69.66 1.55
C GLN A 69 -2.59 -69.64 1.40
N VAL A 70 -3.14 -70.62 0.67
CA VAL A 70 -4.45 -70.51 -0.01
C VAL A 70 -5.49 -71.49 0.55
N ASP A 71 -5.19 -72.20 1.64
CA ASP A 71 -5.93 -73.40 2.06
C ASP A 71 -6.88 -73.22 3.27
N ASP A 72 -6.92 -72.06 3.95
CA ASP A 72 -7.75 -71.82 5.16
C ASP A 72 -8.90 -70.81 4.91
N PHE A 73 -9.82 -71.13 3.98
CA PHE A 73 -11.11 -70.45 3.89
C PHE A 73 -12.14 -71.09 4.83
N VAL A 74 -12.86 -70.26 5.59
CA VAL A 74 -13.73 -70.69 6.69
C VAL A 74 -15.20 -70.61 6.28
N SER A 75 -15.99 -71.68 6.49
CA SER A 75 -17.42 -71.68 6.17
C SER A 75 -18.28 -70.98 7.25
N CYS A 76 -19.57 -70.75 6.96
CA CYS A 76 -20.48 -70.16 7.95
C CYS A 76 -20.68 -71.08 9.15
N GLU A 77 -20.76 -72.41 8.93
CA GLU A 77 -20.87 -73.42 9.98
C GLU A 77 -19.61 -73.48 10.85
N ASP A 78 -18.42 -73.30 10.25
CA ASP A 78 -17.15 -73.19 10.97
C ASP A 78 -17.03 -71.93 11.83
N LEU A 79 -17.93 -70.95 11.66
CA LEU A 79 -18.07 -69.78 12.52
C LEU A 79 -19.31 -69.90 13.44
N GLU A 80 -19.82 -71.12 13.64
CA GLU A 80 -21.02 -71.42 14.44
C GLU A 80 -22.28 -70.68 13.94
N GLY A 81 -22.27 -70.27 12.67
CA GLY A 81 -23.35 -69.56 12.00
C GLY A 81 -24.38 -70.46 11.36
N ILE A 82 -25.53 -69.87 11.05
CA ILE A 82 -26.61 -70.52 10.31
C ILE A 82 -26.64 -69.93 8.89
N GLY A 83 -26.54 -70.80 7.87
CA GLY A 83 -26.66 -70.44 6.46
C GLY A 83 -25.34 -70.57 5.69
N SER A 84 -25.14 -69.73 4.69
CA SER A 84 -23.93 -69.72 3.85
C SER A 84 -23.56 -68.29 3.46
N PHE A 85 -22.26 -68.03 3.30
CA PHE A 85 -21.73 -66.74 2.85
C PHE A 85 -22.14 -66.36 1.42
N ASP A 86 -22.64 -67.29 0.60
CA ASP A 86 -23.19 -66.99 -0.72
C ASP A 86 -24.65 -66.53 -0.70
N THR A 87 -25.36 -66.74 0.41
CA THR A 87 -26.77 -66.34 0.56
C THR A 87 -26.93 -65.35 1.72
N THR A 88 -26.98 -65.84 2.95
CA THR A 88 -26.90 -65.06 4.18
C THR A 88 -26.35 -65.95 5.28
N CYS A 89 -25.23 -65.55 5.87
CA CYS A 89 -24.70 -66.16 7.08
C CYS A 89 -25.16 -65.35 8.30
N LEU A 90 -25.85 -66.00 9.23
CA LEU A 90 -26.34 -65.40 10.46
C LEU A 90 -25.56 -65.94 11.65
N LEU A 91 -24.78 -65.06 12.30
CA LEU A 91 -23.98 -65.40 13.49
C LEU A 91 -24.79 -65.07 14.75
N ASN A 92 -25.05 -66.09 15.58
CA ASN A 92 -25.85 -66.00 16.80
C ASN A 92 -25.13 -66.45 18.09
N SER A 93 -23.95 -67.08 17.98
CA SER A 93 -23.09 -67.47 19.11
C SER A 93 -21.79 -66.66 19.15
N ASN A 94 -21.08 -66.74 20.27
CA ASN A 94 -19.80 -66.06 20.46
C ASN A 94 -18.65 -66.93 19.95
N VAL A 95 -17.93 -66.43 18.93
CA VAL A 95 -16.87 -67.17 18.24
C VAL A 95 -15.50 -66.78 18.78
N TYR A 96 -14.73 -67.77 19.23
CA TYR A 96 -13.34 -67.60 19.65
C TYR A 96 -12.41 -68.41 18.73
N ARG A 97 -11.41 -67.73 18.14
CA ARG A 97 -10.43 -68.33 17.22
C ARG A 97 -9.02 -67.95 17.64
N ASN A 98 -8.08 -68.86 17.37
CA ASN A 98 -6.64 -68.70 17.66
C ASN A 98 -5.80 -68.73 16.37
N THR A 99 -6.45 -68.60 15.23
CA THR A 99 -5.88 -68.64 13.87
C THR A 99 -6.54 -67.53 13.07
N ASP A 100 -5.89 -67.13 11.98
CA ASP A 100 -6.51 -66.23 11.01
C ASP A 100 -7.80 -66.83 10.45
N VAL A 101 -8.74 -65.96 10.05
CA VAL A 101 -10.03 -66.32 9.45
C VAL A 101 -10.17 -65.55 8.15
N TYR A 102 -10.23 -66.29 7.05
CA TYR A 102 -10.50 -65.74 5.72
C TYR A 102 -11.86 -66.22 5.24
N VAL A 103 -12.77 -65.28 4.99
CA VAL A 103 -14.13 -65.50 4.50
C VAL A 103 -14.29 -64.82 3.15
N VAL A 104 -14.81 -65.56 2.18
CA VAL A 104 -15.18 -65.07 0.84
C VAL A 104 -16.57 -65.60 0.52
N GLY A 105 -17.45 -64.77 -0.04
CA GLY A 105 -18.78 -65.21 -0.49
C GLY A 105 -19.58 -64.11 -1.20
N THR A 106 -20.64 -64.50 -1.91
CA THR A 106 -21.42 -63.53 -2.72
C THR A 106 -22.60 -62.88 -1.99
N GLY A 107 -22.96 -63.36 -0.80
CA GLY A 107 -24.16 -62.99 -0.05
C GLY A 107 -23.92 -62.08 1.15
N ASN A 108 -24.84 -62.12 2.11
CA ASN A 108 -24.88 -61.22 3.28
C ASN A 108 -24.26 -61.86 4.54
N LEU A 109 -23.85 -61.01 5.48
CA LEU A 109 -23.45 -61.40 6.84
C LEU A 109 -24.23 -60.57 7.88
N GLU A 110 -25.05 -61.24 8.70
CA GLU A 110 -25.71 -60.63 9.85
C GLU A 110 -25.13 -61.16 11.16
N ILE A 111 -24.43 -60.29 11.89
CA ILE A 111 -24.00 -60.54 13.26
C ILE A 111 -25.10 -60.04 14.18
N LEU A 112 -25.73 -60.95 14.93
CA LEU A 112 -26.82 -60.58 15.84
C LEU A 112 -26.34 -59.69 17.01
N PRO A 113 -27.26 -59.00 17.71
CA PRO A 113 -26.91 -58.23 18.91
C PRO A 113 -26.20 -59.08 19.97
N ASP A 114 -25.31 -58.43 20.73
CA ASP A 114 -24.52 -59.02 21.82
C ASP A 114 -23.56 -60.17 21.42
N VAL A 115 -23.39 -60.45 20.12
CA VAL A 115 -22.44 -61.44 19.59
C VAL A 115 -21.01 -60.89 19.58
N LYS A 116 -20.05 -61.72 20.03
CA LYS A 116 -18.62 -61.43 20.04
C LYS A 116 -17.84 -62.40 19.15
N ILE A 117 -17.05 -61.86 18.23
CA ILE A 117 -16.06 -62.60 17.43
C ILE A 117 -14.67 -62.15 17.90
N SER A 118 -13.81 -63.08 18.35
CA SER A 118 -12.56 -62.74 19.02
C SER A 118 -11.39 -63.62 18.58
N CYS A 119 -10.36 -63.00 18.01
CA CYS A 119 -9.02 -63.56 17.88
C CYS A 119 -8.01 -62.70 18.67
N PRO A 120 -7.78 -62.96 19.97
CA PRO A 120 -7.01 -62.09 20.86
C PRO A 120 -5.48 -62.23 20.70
N ILE A 121 -5.00 -62.67 19.54
CA ILE A 121 -3.58 -62.87 19.25
C ILE A 121 -3.04 -61.64 18.50
N GLU A 122 -1.86 -61.16 18.91
CA GLU A 122 -1.17 -60.04 18.26
C GLU A 122 -0.98 -60.30 16.75
N GLY A 123 -1.54 -59.42 15.93
CA GLY A 123 -1.47 -59.53 14.47
C GLY A 123 -2.43 -60.53 13.80
N CYS A 124 -3.30 -61.23 14.55
CA CYS A 124 -4.28 -62.16 13.98
C CYS A 124 -5.27 -61.45 13.04
N THR A 125 -5.58 -62.07 11.90
CA THR A 125 -6.38 -61.47 10.81
C THR A 125 -7.79 -62.06 10.77
N LEU A 126 -8.81 -61.20 10.84
CA LEU A 126 -10.18 -61.53 10.44
C LEU A 126 -10.50 -60.77 9.15
N SER A 127 -10.72 -61.50 8.06
CA SER A 127 -10.99 -60.94 6.73
C SER A 127 -12.31 -61.46 6.18
N PHE A 128 -13.27 -60.55 5.97
CA PHE A 128 -14.59 -60.84 5.40
C PHE A 128 -14.73 -60.10 4.08
N ASN A 129 -14.61 -60.83 2.96
CA ASN A 129 -14.75 -60.29 1.61
C ASN A 129 -16.09 -60.76 1.00
N LEU A 130 -17.11 -59.90 1.07
CA LEU A 130 -18.48 -60.23 0.69
C LEU A 130 -19.00 -59.25 -0.38
N SER A 131 -19.71 -59.74 -1.40
CA SER A 131 -20.38 -58.85 -2.37
C SER A 131 -21.81 -58.47 -1.98
N GLY A 132 -22.27 -58.85 -0.80
CA GLY A 132 -23.58 -58.46 -0.24
C GLY A 132 -23.47 -57.42 0.87
N ASN A 133 -24.46 -57.44 1.77
CA ASN A 133 -24.56 -56.52 2.89
C ASN A 133 -23.98 -57.13 4.18
N VAL A 134 -23.27 -56.33 4.97
CA VAL A 134 -22.75 -56.70 6.28
C VAL A 134 -23.43 -55.85 7.35
N LYS A 135 -23.95 -56.51 8.38
CA LYS A 135 -24.70 -55.89 9.47
C LYS A 135 -24.16 -56.37 10.82
N VAL A 136 -23.57 -55.44 11.57
CA VAL A 136 -23.06 -55.65 12.91
C VAL A 136 -24.12 -55.18 13.91
N GLY A 137 -24.69 -56.12 14.66
CA GLY A 137 -25.78 -55.87 15.61
C GLY A 137 -25.40 -54.94 16.77
N GLN A 138 -26.41 -54.51 17.53
CA GLN A 138 -26.22 -53.69 18.72
C GLN A 138 -25.34 -54.43 19.75
N ASN A 139 -24.42 -53.71 20.42
CA ASN A 139 -23.42 -54.27 21.35
C ASN A 139 -22.46 -55.35 20.77
N ALA A 140 -22.58 -55.75 19.49
CA ALA A 140 -21.72 -56.78 18.93
C ALA A 140 -20.26 -56.33 18.84
N SER A 141 -19.31 -57.23 19.06
CA SER A 141 -17.89 -56.89 19.22
C SER A 141 -16.98 -57.81 18.41
N ILE A 142 -16.19 -57.24 17.51
CA ILE A 142 -15.21 -57.94 16.70
C ILE A 142 -13.82 -57.51 17.18
N VAL A 143 -13.01 -58.46 17.65
CA VAL A 143 -11.72 -58.21 18.28
C VAL A 143 -10.62 -59.02 17.58
N ALA A 144 -9.63 -58.36 16.98
CA ALA A 144 -8.52 -59.00 16.27
C ALA A 144 -7.29 -58.08 16.13
N GLY A 145 -6.17 -58.57 15.61
CA GLY A 145 -5.02 -57.73 15.26
C GLY A 145 -5.19 -56.98 13.94
N THR A 146 -5.79 -57.62 12.94
CA THR A 146 -6.22 -57.03 11.67
C THR A 146 -7.70 -57.36 11.41
N VAL A 147 -8.51 -56.38 11.03
CA VAL A 147 -9.90 -56.56 10.58
C VAL A 147 -10.04 -56.00 9.16
N VAL A 148 -10.52 -56.82 8.23
CA VAL A 148 -10.85 -56.42 6.87
C VAL A 148 -12.31 -56.73 6.59
N PHE A 149 -13.06 -55.73 6.12
CA PHE A 149 -14.41 -55.89 5.59
C PHE A 149 -14.47 -55.35 4.17
N SER A 150 -14.96 -56.16 3.23
CA SER A 150 -15.44 -55.72 1.92
C SER A 150 -16.92 -56.05 1.79
N ALA A 151 -17.74 -55.07 1.39
CA ALA A 151 -19.21 -55.17 1.35
C ALA A 151 -19.83 -54.12 0.41
N VAL A 152 -21.09 -54.29 0.00
CA VAL A 152 -21.84 -53.21 -0.70
C VAL A 152 -22.37 -52.18 0.30
N ILE A 153 -22.91 -52.66 1.43
CA ILE A 153 -23.35 -51.83 2.57
C ILE A 153 -22.79 -52.44 3.85
N LEU A 154 -22.19 -51.61 4.71
CA LEU A 154 -21.76 -52.00 6.07
C LEU A 154 -22.53 -51.16 7.09
N THR A 155 -23.34 -51.82 7.92
CA THR A 155 -24.15 -51.18 8.97
C THR A 155 -23.69 -51.62 10.36
N MET A 156 -23.18 -50.68 11.16
CA MET A 156 -22.80 -50.88 12.56
C MET A 156 -23.84 -50.28 13.50
N GLY A 157 -24.52 -51.14 14.26
CA GLY A 157 -25.53 -50.76 15.24
C GLY A 157 -24.95 -49.99 16.45
N PRO A 158 -25.81 -49.40 17.31
CA PRO A 158 -25.38 -48.69 18.50
C PRO A 158 -24.49 -49.55 19.40
N LYS A 159 -23.41 -48.97 19.94
CA LYS A 159 -22.43 -49.65 20.82
C LYS A 159 -21.74 -50.89 20.22
N SER A 160 -21.89 -51.16 18.92
CA SER A 160 -21.06 -52.16 18.25
C SER A 160 -19.60 -51.71 18.21
N SER A 161 -18.66 -52.66 18.07
CA SER A 161 -17.22 -52.34 18.07
C SER A 161 -16.44 -53.19 17.07
N LEU A 162 -15.62 -52.54 16.25
CA LEU A 162 -14.48 -53.14 15.55
C LEU A 162 -13.22 -52.72 16.30
N ASN A 163 -12.64 -53.62 17.08
CA ASN A 163 -11.58 -53.30 18.03
C ASN A 163 -10.30 -54.08 17.74
N THR A 164 -9.27 -53.37 17.29
CA THR A 164 -7.92 -53.86 17.12
C THR A 164 -6.92 -53.14 18.03
N SER A 165 -7.39 -52.50 19.11
CA SER A 165 -6.54 -51.78 20.05
C SER A 165 -5.63 -52.74 20.83
N ALA A 166 -4.35 -52.37 21.01
CA ALA A 166 -3.30 -53.16 21.68
C ALA A 166 -3.03 -54.58 21.12
N LEU A 167 -3.55 -54.91 19.93
CA LEU A 167 -3.40 -56.20 19.24
C LEU A 167 -2.55 -56.11 17.95
N GLY A 168 -1.81 -55.03 17.76
CA GLY A 168 -0.87 -54.89 16.64
C GLY A 168 0.22 -55.96 16.66
N GLY A 169 0.53 -56.51 15.49
CA GLY A 169 1.71 -57.35 15.30
C GLY A 169 3.00 -56.54 15.31
N SER A 170 4.13 -57.16 14.99
CA SER A 170 5.41 -56.46 14.90
C SER A 170 5.35 -55.34 13.82
N PRO A 171 5.86 -54.12 14.11
CA PRO A 171 6.05 -53.10 13.09
C PRO A 171 7.13 -53.54 12.08
N PRO A 172 7.24 -52.88 10.90
CA PRO A 172 8.24 -53.25 9.90
C PRO A 172 9.67 -53.21 10.48
N SER A 173 10.49 -54.21 10.16
CA SER A 173 11.79 -54.46 10.80
C SER A 173 12.85 -53.36 10.60
N GLN A 174 12.63 -52.44 9.67
CA GLN A 174 13.50 -51.30 9.37
C GLN A 174 13.14 -50.02 10.16
N THR A 175 12.18 -50.08 11.08
CA THR A 175 11.64 -48.89 11.77
C THR A 175 12.27 -48.65 13.15
N SER A 176 12.61 -47.40 13.44
CA SER A 176 12.98 -46.91 14.78
C SER A 176 11.75 -46.60 15.65
N GLY A 177 10.59 -47.16 15.30
CA GLY A 177 9.30 -46.88 15.93
C GLY A 177 9.10 -47.49 17.31
N THR A 178 9.91 -48.50 17.66
CA THR A 178 10.01 -49.03 19.03
C THR A 178 11.22 -48.38 19.70
N PRO A 179 11.07 -47.73 20.87
CA PRO A 179 12.19 -47.13 21.59
C PRO A 179 13.26 -48.16 21.96
N VAL A 180 14.52 -47.72 21.97
CA VAL A 180 15.66 -48.50 22.46
C VAL A 180 16.00 -48.06 23.87
N GLY A 181 16.30 -49.02 24.76
CA GLY A 181 16.68 -48.75 26.15
C GLY A 181 15.54 -48.95 27.15
N TYR A 182 15.74 -48.43 28.37
CA TYR A 182 14.87 -48.67 29.54
C TYR A 182 14.31 -47.37 30.14
N ASP A 183 14.09 -46.36 29.30
CA ASP A 183 13.62 -45.03 29.72
C ASP A 183 12.08 -44.92 29.78
N GLY A 184 11.35 -46.02 29.55
CA GLY A 184 9.89 -46.04 29.55
C GLY A 184 9.24 -45.18 28.45
N ALA A 185 9.97 -44.88 27.37
CA ALA A 185 9.47 -44.04 26.29
C ALA A 185 8.33 -44.70 25.50
N GLY A 186 7.43 -43.91 24.91
CA GLY A 186 6.30 -44.39 24.12
C GLY A 186 6.71 -44.83 22.71
N GLY A 187 5.95 -45.75 22.11
CA GLY A 187 6.10 -46.13 20.69
C GLY A 187 5.70 -44.99 19.74
N GLY A 188 6.24 -44.96 18.52
CA GLY A 188 5.85 -44.04 17.44
C GLY A 188 5.19 -44.76 16.27
N HIS A 189 4.45 -44.04 15.42
CA HIS A 189 3.96 -44.56 14.12
C HIS A 189 3.51 -43.42 13.19
N GLY A 190 2.36 -42.79 13.49
CA GLY A 190 1.84 -41.62 12.80
C GLY A 190 2.48 -40.34 13.32
N GLY A 191 2.47 -40.19 14.65
CA GLY A 191 3.31 -39.28 15.43
C GLY A 191 4.41 -40.03 16.17
N ARG A 192 5.43 -39.30 16.65
CA ARG A 192 6.47 -39.82 17.54
C ARG A 192 5.92 -40.10 18.94
N GLY A 193 6.46 -41.13 19.61
CA GLY A 193 6.19 -41.36 21.02
C GLY A 193 6.95 -40.39 21.90
N ALA A 194 6.43 -40.08 23.09
CA ALA A 194 7.11 -39.21 24.05
C ALA A 194 8.17 -39.96 24.85
N SER A 195 9.21 -39.25 25.29
CA SER A 195 10.15 -39.73 26.32
C SER A 195 10.08 -38.84 27.55
N CYS A 196 10.30 -39.44 28.72
CA CYS A 196 10.34 -38.79 30.02
C CYS A 196 11.60 -39.26 30.77
N LEU A 197 12.77 -38.81 30.29
CA LEU A 197 14.05 -39.07 30.95
C LEU A 197 14.09 -38.43 32.34
N LYS A 198 14.85 -39.05 33.27
CA LYS A 198 15.06 -38.52 34.63
C LYS A 198 16.06 -37.36 34.70
N ASN A 199 16.80 -37.09 33.61
CA ASN A 199 17.77 -36.01 33.52
C ASN A 199 17.23 -34.90 32.60
N ASN A 200 17.60 -33.65 32.89
CA ASN A 200 17.01 -32.42 32.34
C ASN A 200 17.26 -32.13 30.84
N ASP A 201 17.73 -33.09 30.03
CA ASP A 201 18.00 -32.87 28.61
C ASP A 201 16.72 -33.11 27.78
N THR A 202 16.20 -32.03 27.18
CA THR A 202 14.81 -31.92 26.72
C THR A 202 14.51 -32.44 25.30
N ASN A 203 15.49 -33.00 24.58
CA ASN A 203 15.40 -33.27 23.14
C ASN A 203 15.36 -34.77 22.75
N PHE A 204 14.86 -35.64 23.62
CA PHE A 204 14.67 -37.06 23.30
C PHE A 204 13.18 -37.38 23.08
N TRP A 205 12.83 -37.81 21.87
CA TRP A 205 11.59 -38.52 21.61
C TRP A 205 11.75 -40.03 21.92
N GLY A 206 10.63 -40.74 21.98
CA GLY A 206 10.59 -42.20 22.06
C GLY A 206 10.74 -42.83 20.68
N GLY A 207 9.73 -43.60 20.27
CA GLY A 207 9.71 -44.22 18.96
C GLY A 207 9.49 -43.20 17.84
N ASP A 208 10.19 -43.37 16.71
CA ASP A 208 10.02 -42.51 15.54
C ASP A 208 8.82 -42.90 14.66
N VAL A 209 8.48 -42.07 13.69
CA VAL A 209 7.39 -42.31 12.72
C VAL A 209 7.82 -43.22 11.57
N TYR A 210 6.85 -43.92 10.99
CA TYR A 210 7.03 -44.72 9.77
C TYR A 210 5.74 -44.76 8.95
N GLY A 211 5.79 -45.37 7.76
CA GLY A 211 4.65 -45.47 6.84
C GLY A 211 4.27 -44.15 6.15
N TRP A 212 5.18 -43.16 6.10
CA TRP A 212 4.89 -41.86 5.48
C TRP A 212 4.61 -41.96 3.98
N SER A 213 5.38 -42.76 3.24
CA SER A 213 5.18 -43.01 1.81
C SER A 213 3.82 -43.64 1.47
N THR A 214 3.15 -44.22 2.46
CA THR A 214 1.81 -44.81 2.36
C THR A 214 0.73 -43.99 3.06
N LEU A 215 0.93 -42.68 3.29
CA LEU A 215 -0.03 -41.79 3.97
C LEU A 215 -1.47 -41.87 3.40
N THR A 216 -1.62 -42.08 2.09
CA THR A 216 -2.93 -42.21 1.42
C THR A 216 -3.60 -43.58 1.64
N LYS A 217 -2.84 -44.62 2.03
CA LYS A 217 -3.26 -46.00 2.28
C LYS A 217 -2.40 -46.64 3.40
N PRO A 218 -2.48 -46.15 4.65
CA PRO A 218 -1.63 -46.63 5.74
C PRO A 218 -1.96 -48.08 6.09
N TRP A 219 -0.96 -48.96 6.11
CA TRP A 219 -1.16 -50.41 6.31
C TRP A 219 -0.16 -51.06 7.28
N ALA A 220 0.40 -50.27 8.20
CA ALA A 220 1.34 -50.74 9.21
C ALA A 220 0.65 -50.95 10.57
N TYR A 221 1.11 -51.94 11.33
CA TYR A 221 0.81 -52.03 12.76
C TYR A 221 1.48 -50.89 13.52
N GLY A 222 0.90 -50.48 14.65
CA GLY A 222 1.58 -49.65 15.64
C GLY A 222 2.70 -50.44 16.34
N SER A 223 3.62 -49.71 16.97
CA SER A 223 4.75 -50.27 17.71
C SER A 223 4.48 -50.33 19.20
N LYS A 224 5.26 -51.18 19.90
CA LYS A 224 5.21 -51.27 21.36
C LYS A 224 5.98 -50.12 22.01
N GLY A 225 5.58 -49.74 23.22
CA GLY A 225 6.35 -48.83 24.08
C GLY A 225 7.61 -49.51 24.65
N GLY A 226 8.59 -48.69 25.05
CA GLY A 226 9.79 -49.15 25.74
C GLY A 226 9.53 -49.52 27.20
N GLY A 227 10.30 -50.47 27.71
CA GLY A 227 10.28 -50.87 29.13
C GLY A 227 10.96 -49.86 30.07
N THR A 228 10.84 -50.07 31.38
CA THR A 228 11.62 -49.31 32.40
C THR A 228 12.72 -50.12 33.09
N SER A 229 12.90 -51.41 32.78
CA SER A 229 13.95 -52.26 33.37
C SER A 229 14.17 -53.56 32.57
N ASP A 230 15.27 -54.27 32.85
CA ASP A 230 15.51 -55.64 32.35
C ASP A 230 14.41 -56.65 32.76
N THR A 231 13.64 -56.37 33.81
CA THR A 231 12.51 -57.19 34.27
C THR A 231 11.18 -56.82 33.58
N HIS A 232 11.02 -55.56 33.17
CA HIS A 232 9.87 -55.04 32.43
C HIS A 232 10.35 -54.55 31.06
N LYS A 233 10.71 -55.49 30.18
CA LYS A 233 11.39 -55.20 28.89
C LYS A 233 10.55 -54.48 27.85
N LEU A 234 9.22 -54.48 27.99
CA LEU A 234 8.27 -53.94 27.01
C LEU A 234 7.21 -53.12 27.75
N GLY A 235 6.80 -52.01 27.12
CA GLY A 235 5.63 -51.23 27.52
C GLY A 235 4.34 -51.74 26.85
N GLY A 236 3.38 -50.84 26.66
CA GLY A 236 2.09 -51.14 26.04
C GLY A 236 2.23 -51.57 24.57
N ASN A 237 1.36 -52.49 24.14
CA ASN A 237 1.34 -53.01 22.78
C ASN A 237 0.89 -51.98 21.74
N GLY A 238 1.33 -52.12 20.49
CA GLY A 238 0.88 -51.27 19.38
C GLY A 238 -0.56 -51.54 18.94
N GLY A 239 -1.17 -50.56 18.27
CA GLY A 239 -2.49 -50.70 17.65
C GLY A 239 -2.49 -51.57 16.38
N GLY A 240 -3.62 -52.23 16.13
CA GLY A 240 -3.84 -53.12 14.98
C GLY A 240 -4.08 -52.41 13.64
N ARG A 241 -4.73 -53.10 12.70
CA ARG A 241 -5.08 -52.57 11.38
C ARG A 241 -6.53 -52.81 11.05
N ILE A 242 -7.21 -51.80 10.49
CA ILE A 242 -8.59 -51.92 10.03
C ILE A 242 -8.69 -51.44 8.58
N PHE A 243 -9.28 -52.24 7.69
CA PHE A 243 -9.64 -51.82 6.34
C PHE A 243 -11.13 -52.08 6.10
N LEU A 244 -11.88 -51.00 5.88
CA LEU A 244 -13.29 -51.03 5.50
C LEU A 244 -13.41 -50.59 4.05
N ASP A 245 -13.90 -51.49 3.20
CA ASP A 245 -14.08 -51.29 1.77
C ASP A 245 -15.55 -51.48 1.39
N VAL A 246 -16.28 -50.37 1.29
CA VAL A 246 -17.74 -50.37 1.14
C VAL A 246 -18.13 -49.72 -0.18
N GLU A 247 -18.93 -50.39 -1.01
CA GLU A 247 -19.24 -49.86 -2.34
C GLU A 247 -20.23 -48.67 -2.32
N ASP A 248 -21.25 -48.69 -1.45
CA ASP A 248 -22.22 -47.60 -1.32
C ASP A 248 -22.23 -46.93 0.07
N ILE A 249 -22.86 -47.55 1.08
CA ILE A 249 -23.16 -46.90 2.37
C ILE A 249 -22.43 -47.59 3.54
N LEU A 250 -21.61 -46.81 4.23
CA LEU A 250 -21.02 -47.13 5.52
C LEU A 250 -21.76 -46.37 6.63
N TYR A 251 -22.47 -47.08 7.50
CA TYR A 251 -23.23 -46.52 8.61
C TYR A 251 -22.59 -46.90 9.95
N ILE A 252 -22.07 -45.93 10.71
CA ILE A 252 -21.32 -46.16 11.96
C ILE A 252 -22.01 -45.47 13.15
N ASN A 253 -22.74 -46.25 13.96
CA ASN A 253 -23.19 -45.85 15.31
C ASN A 253 -22.44 -46.59 16.44
N GLY A 254 -21.38 -47.32 16.09
CA GLY A 254 -20.47 -47.99 17.01
C GLY A 254 -19.10 -47.29 17.11
N SER A 255 -18.07 -48.06 17.49
CA SER A 255 -16.68 -47.64 17.47
C SER A 255 -15.82 -48.48 16.52
N VAL A 256 -14.85 -47.84 15.88
CA VAL A 256 -13.81 -48.47 15.05
C VAL A 256 -12.46 -48.04 15.63
N SER A 257 -11.79 -48.90 16.38
CA SER A 257 -10.63 -48.54 17.21
C SER A 257 -9.39 -49.38 16.91
N ALA A 258 -8.28 -48.72 16.56
CA ALA A 258 -6.96 -49.29 16.39
C ALA A 258 -5.94 -48.57 17.30
N GLU A 259 -6.26 -48.44 18.59
CA GLU A 259 -5.50 -47.63 19.54
C GLU A 259 -4.28 -48.38 20.10
N GLY A 260 -3.27 -47.62 20.55
CA GLY A 260 -2.15 -48.17 21.32
C GLY A 260 -2.57 -48.61 22.72
N GLY A 261 -1.95 -49.66 23.23
CA GLY A 261 -2.17 -50.16 24.59
C GLY A 261 -1.46 -49.32 25.65
N ASP A 262 -2.07 -49.24 26.83
CA ASP A 262 -1.48 -48.57 27.99
C ASP A 262 -0.28 -49.36 28.56
N GLY A 263 0.86 -48.70 28.78
CA GLY A 263 2.05 -49.24 29.45
C GLY A 263 2.13 -48.97 30.96
N GLY A 264 1.27 -48.08 31.47
CA GLY A 264 1.23 -47.71 32.89
C GLY A 264 2.47 -46.96 33.37
N SER A 265 2.83 -47.12 34.65
CA SER A 265 3.97 -46.42 35.28
C SER A 265 5.33 -47.13 35.13
N LEU A 266 5.35 -48.33 34.55
CA LEU A 266 6.54 -49.19 34.40
C LEU A 266 6.87 -49.53 32.93
N GLY A 267 6.34 -48.73 32.00
CA GLY A 267 6.57 -48.86 30.57
C GLY A 267 5.88 -47.74 29.80
N GLY A 268 6.38 -47.43 28.60
CA GLY A 268 5.76 -46.45 27.71
C GLY A 268 4.49 -47.00 27.05
N GLY A 269 3.63 -46.10 26.58
CA GLY A 269 2.44 -46.48 25.83
C GLY A 269 2.78 -46.94 24.42
N GLY A 270 1.99 -47.88 23.88
CA GLY A 270 2.09 -48.28 22.46
C GLY A 270 1.55 -47.20 21.52
N SER A 271 2.01 -47.17 20.27
CA SER A 271 1.47 -46.24 19.27
C SER A 271 0.18 -46.73 18.62
N GLY A 272 -0.62 -45.79 18.13
CA GLY A 272 -1.83 -46.09 17.36
C GLY A 272 -1.52 -46.79 16.03
N GLY A 273 -2.46 -47.62 15.57
CA GLY A 273 -2.34 -48.45 14.37
C GLY A 273 -2.67 -47.74 13.06
N SER A 274 -3.17 -48.50 12.08
CA SER A 274 -3.64 -47.96 10.79
C SER A 274 -5.12 -48.23 10.55
N ILE A 275 -5.86 -47.25 10.06
CA ILE A 275 -7.24 -47.41 9.59
C ILE A 275 -7.37 -46.88 8.16
N ILE A 276 -7.92 -47.70 7.26
CA ILE A 276 -8.31 -47.31 5.89
C ILE A 276 -9.83 -47.47 5.77
N ILE A 277 -10.51 -46.43 5.28
CA ILE A 277 -11.95 -46.47 4.98
C ILE A 277 -12.17 -46.02 3.53
N ARG A 278 -12.91 -46.80 2.75
CA ARG A 278 -13.43 -46.45 1.41
C ARG A 278 -14.95 -46.62 1.40
N ALA A 279 -15.68 -45.58 1.01
CA ALA A 279 -17.14 -45.61 0.86
C ALA A 279 -17.62 -44.55 -0.14
N GLN A 280 -18.82 -44.69 -0.73
CA GLN A 280 -19.46 -43.54 -1.37
C GLN A 280 -20.08 -42.60 -0.32
N LYS A 281 -20.79 -43.15 0.67
CA LYS A 281 -21.51 -42.38 1.70
C LYS A 281 -21.14 -42.89 3.09
N LEU A 282 -20.52 -42.02 3.90
CA LEU A 282 -20.39 -42.22 5.35
C LEU A 282 -21.59 -41.58 6.07
N LYS A 283 -22.16 -42.32 7.02
CA LYS A 283 -23.27 -41.90 7.89
C LYS A 283 -23.05 -42.37 9.33
N GLY A 284 -23.74 -41.76 10.30
CA GLY A 284 -23.76 -42.14 11.70
C GLY A 284 -23.09 -41.14 12.66
N PHE A 285 -23.18 -41.45 13.95
CA PHE A 285 -22.64 -40.64 15.06
C PHE A 285 -21.57 -41.37 15.88
N GLY A 286 -20.94 -42.39 15.28
CA GLY A 286 -19.91 -43.22 15.90
C GLY A 286 -18.53 -42.56 16.02
N ILE A 287 -17.56 -43.36 16.43
CA ILE A 287 -16.17 -42.92 16.68
C ILE A 287 -15.19 -43.79 15.89
N ILE A 288 -14.23 -43.17 15.20
CA ILE A 288 -13.11 -43.84 14.54
C ILE A 288 -11.82 -43.35 15.21
N SER A 289 -11.06 -44.25 15.84
CA SER A 289 -9.88 -43.88 16.66
C SER A 289 -8.64 -44.70 16.33
N ALA A 290 -7.51 -44.01 16.17
CA ALA A 290 -6.17 -44.59 16.13
C ALA A 290 -5.25 -43.84 17.10
N ALA A 291 -5.73 -43.56 18.31
CA ALA A 291 -4.99 -42.85 19.34
C ALA A 291 -3.80 -43.65 19.91
N GLY A 292 -2.81 -42.94 20.48
CA GLY A 292 -1.70 -43.55 21.22
C GLY A 292 -2.08 -43.95 22.65
N GLY A 293 -1.47 -45.02 23.16
CA GLY A 293 -1.69 -45.52 24.53
C GLY A 293 -0.94 -44.69 25.59
N ARG A 294 -1.42 -44.71 26.84
CA ARG A 294 -0.83 -43.98 27.98
C ARG A 294 0.30 -44.78 28.61
N GLY A 295 1.34 -44.12 29.09
CA GLY A 295 2.44 -44.82 29.77
C GLY A 295 3.40 -43.84 30.44
N TRP A 296 4.59 -44.31 30.83
CA TRP A 296 5.63 -43.45 31.38
C TRP A 296 5.93 -42.27 30.43
N GLY A 297 6.34 -42.59 29.19
CA GLY A 297 6.09 -41.77 28.02
C GLY A 297 4.87 -42.29 27.24
N GLY A 298 3.99 -41.40 26.81
CA GLY A 298 2.81 -41.72 26.01
C GLY A 298 3.16 -42.09 24.55
N GLY A 299 2.44 -43.04 23.97
CA GLY A 299 2.64 -43.47 22.58
C GLY A 299 2.17 -42.41 21.58
N GLY A 300 2.78 -42.39 20.39
CA GLY A 300 2.36 -41.52 19.29
C GLY A 300 1.04 -41.98 18.67
N GLY A 301 0.28 -41.04 18.12
CA GLY A 301 -0.94 -41.35 17.36
C GLY A 301 -0.65 -42.14 16.09
N GLY A 302 -1.65 -42.87 15.60
CA GLY A 302 -1.60 -43.71 14.40
C GLY A 302 -1.89 -42.97 13.10
N ARG A 303 -2.32 -43.71 12.07
CA ARG A 303 -2.67 -43.14 10.76
C ARG A 303 -4.07 -43.57 10.33
N ILE A 304 -4.90 -42.59 9.92
CA ILE A 304 -6.23 -42.84 9.36
C ILE A 304 -6.26 -42.24 7.95
N SER A 305 -6.60 -43.05 6.94
CA SER A 305 -6.96 -42.56 5.61
C SER A 305 -8.43 -42.86 5.34
N MET A 306 -9.17 -41.86 4.85
CA MET A 306 -10.56 -42.03 4.47
C MET A 306 -10.80 -41.49 3.06
N ASN A 307 -11.44 -42.31 2.23
CA ASN A 307 -11.92 -41.95 0.90
C ASN A 307 -13.44 -42.11 0.88
N CYS A 308 -14.15 -41.05 1.29
CA CYS A 308 -15.61 -40.99 1.31
C CYS A 308 -16.08 -39.81 0.43
N TYR A 309 -16.87 -40.09 -0.60
CA TYR A 309 -17.37 -39.06 -1.53
C TYR A 309 -18.38 -38.11 -0.86
N SER A 310 -19.25 -38.64 0.00
CA SER A 310 -20.20 -37.88 0.81
C SER A 310 -20.09 -38.29 2.28
N LYS A 311 -20.09 -37.29 3.17
CA LYS A 311 -20.16 -37.46 4.62
C LYS A 311 -21.43 -36.78 5.09
N GLN A 312 -22.31 -37.53 5.74
CA GLN A 312 -23.55 -37.06 6.32
C GLN A 312 -23.51 -37.44 7.80
N GLU A 313 -23.93 -36.53 8.69
CA GLU A 313 -23.76 -36.70 10.15
C GLU A 313 -22.28 -36.62 10.58
N ASP A 314 -22.03 -36.45 11.89
CA ASP A 314 -20.75 -35.96 12.44
C ASP A 314 -19.99 -37.09 13.16
N VAL A 315 -19.44 -38.03 12.39
CA VAL A 315 -18.60 -39.14 12.89
C VAL A 315 -17.31 -38.57 13.47
N LYS A 316 -17.05 -38.84 14.77
CA LYS A 316 -15.85 -38.33 15.45
C LYS A 316 -14.61 -39.13 15.03
N ILE A 317 -13.55 -38.44 14.62
CA ILE A 317 -12.26 -39.03 14.25
C ILE A 317 -11.19 -38.58 15.25
N THR A 318 -10.44 -39.53 15.83
CA THR A 318 -9.37 -39.25 16.81
C THR A 318 -8.05 -39.93 16.44
N VAL A 319 -6.98 -39.14 16.35
CA VAL A 319 -5.61 -39.61 16.03
C VAL A 319 -4.58 -39.08 17.02
N HIS A 320 -5.00 -38.62 18.20
CA HIS A 320 -4.13 -37.95 19.16
C HIS A 320 -3.10 -38.91 19.80
N GLY A 321 -2.02 -38.38 20.38
CA GLY A 321 -1.06 -39.17 21.14
C GLY A 321 -1.61 -39.72 22.47
N GLY A 322 -0.80 -40.45 23.21
CA GLY A 322 -1.10 -40.94 24.55
C GLY A 322 -0.61 -40.00 25.64
N LEU A 323 -1.27 -39.99 26.80
CA LEU A 323 -0.81 -39.22 27.97
C LEU A 323 0.45 -39.85 28.59
N SER A 324 1.40 -39.00 28.97
CA SER A 324 2.63 -39.38 29.67
C SER A 324 2.46 -39.21 31.18
N THR A 325 2.75 -40.26 31.96
CA THR A 325 2.70 -40.23 33.42
C THR A 325 4.02 -39.81 34.06
N GLY A 326 5.15 -40.01 33.37
CA GLY A 326 6.47 -39.57 33.82
C GLY A 326 6.69 -38.07 33.67
N CYS A 327 6.03 -37.44 32.69
CA CYS A 327 6.12 -36.01 32.41
C CYS A 327 4.83 -35.48 31.78
N SER A 328 3.96 -34.88 32.60
CA SER A 328 2.58 -34.51 32.24
C SER A 328 2.45 -33.47 31.13
N SER A 329 3.50 -32.67 30.87
CA SER A 329 3.54 -31.67 29.80
C SER A 329 3.90 -32.23 28.41
N ASN A 330 4.45 -33.45 28.33
CA ASN A 330 4.93 -34.05 27.09
C ASN A 330 4.16 -35.36 26.77
N ALA A 331 2.90 -35.25 26.36
CA ALA A 331 2.16 -36.38 25.76
C ALA A 331 2.82 -36.84 24.45
N GLY A 332 2.45 -38.02 23.95
CA GLY A 332 2.83 -38.45 22.59
C GLY A 332 2.38 -37.45 21.52
N ALA A 333 3.06 -37.42 20.38
CA ALA A 333 2.68 -36.56 19.27
C ALA A 333 1.42 -37.07 18.56
N ALA A 334 0.70 -36.17 17.90
CA ALA A 334 -0.47 -36.50 17.11
C ALA A 334 -0.12 -37.40 15.91
N GLY A 335 -1.05 -38.29 15.58
CA GLY A 335 -1.08 -39.03 14.34
C GLY A 335 -1.61 -38.20 13.17
N THR A 336 -1.79 -38.85 12.03
CA THR A 336 -2.25 -38.20 10.79
C THR A 336 -3.61 -38.72 10.37
N TYR A 337 -4.58 -37.83 10.17
CA TYR A 337 -5.82 -38.12 9.45
C TYR A 337 -5.75 -37.49 8.05
N PHE A 338 -5.83 -38.33 7.01
CA PHE A 338 -5.81 -37.92 5.62
C PHE A 338 -7.16 -38.20 4.95
N ASP A 339 -7.74 -37.16 4.34
CA ASP A 339 -8.98 -37.23 3.59
C ASP A 339 -8.66 -37.31 2.09
N ALA A 340 -8.71 -38.52 1.55
CA ALA A 340 -8.31 -38.79 0.17
C ALA A 340 -9.31 -38.30 -0.87
N SER A 341 -10.57 -38.00 -0.50
CA SER A 341 -11.57 -37.48 -1.44
C SER A 341 -11.35 -36.00 -1.77
N VAL A 342 -10.82 -35.22 -0.82
CA VAL A 342 -10.49 -33.78 -1.00
C VAL A 342 -8.98 -33.50 -0.98
N LEU A 343 -8.14 -34.53 -0.79
CA LEU A 343 -6.68 -34.42 -0.61
C LEU A 343 -6.29 -33.47 0.53
N SER A 344 -6.88 -33.67 1.72
CA SER A 344 -6.65 -32.83 2.90
C SER A 344 -5.94 -33.59 4.02
N LEU A 345 -4.91 -33.00 4.61
CA LEU A 345 -4.23 -33.53 5.80
C LEU A 345 -4.69 -32.77 7.05
N ARG A 346 -4.98 -33.50 8.14
CA ARG A 346 -5.30 -32.94 9.47
C ARG A 346 -4.43 -33.61 10.54
N VAL A 347 -3.77 -32.79 11.34
CA VAL A 347 -2.96 -33.20 12.49
C VAL A 347 -3.49 -32.49 13.74
N GLY A 348 -4.10 -33.24 14.65
CA GLY A 348 -4.73 -32.71 15.85
C GLY A 348 -4.41 -33.56 17.08
N ASN A 349 -3.99 -32.94 18.17
CA ASN A 349 -3.62 -33.64 19.41
C ASN A 349 -4.68 -33.53 20.53
N ASP A 350 -5.95 -33.29 20.17
CA ASP A 350 -7.09 -33.15 21.09
C ASP A 350 -6.81 -32.32 22.36
N ASN A 351 -6.02 -31.25 22.19
CA ASN A 351 -5.63 -30.28 23.23
C ASN A 351 -4.72 -30.86 24.33
N MET A 352 -4.09 -32.01 24.11
CA MET A 352 -3.00 -32.50 24.96
C MET A 352 -1.69 -31.78 24.64
N THR A 353 -1.03 -31.27 25.67
CA THR A 353 0.31 -30.67 25.54
C THR A 353 1.34 -31.73 25.22
N THR A 354 2.19 -31.44 24.24
CA THR A 354 3.32 -32.28 23.84
C THR A 354 4.53 -31.40 23.55
N GLU A 355 5.73 -31.87 23.88
CA GLU A 355 7.00 -31.37 23.30
C GLU A 355 7.48 -32.26 22.15
N THR A 356 6.82 -33.39 21.93
CA THR A 356 7.11 -34.37 20.89
C THR A 356 6.41 -33.97 19.59
N GLU A 357 7.09 -34.15 18.46
CA GLU A 357 6.64 -33.63 17.17
C GLU A 357 6.08 -34.71 16.24
N THR A 358 5.29 -34.27 15.26
CA THR A 358 4.79 -35.07 14.14
C THR A 358 5.58 -34.71 12.87
N PRO A 359 6.56 -35.52 12.42
CA PRO A 359 7.34 -35.19 11.24
C PRO A 359 6.53 -35.36 9.96
N LEU A 360 6.51 -34.32 9.11
CA LEU A 360 6.02 -34.40 7.72
C LEU A 360 7.26 -34.51 6.82
N LEU A 361 7.49 -35.70 6.28
CA LEU A 361 8.74 -36.04 5.61
C LEU A 361 8.77 -35.69 4.11
N ASP A 362 7.61 -35.52 3.48
CA ASP A 362 7.47 -35.22 2.05
C ASP A 362 6.06 -34.67 1.75
N PHE A 363 5.94 -33.79 0.75
CA PHE A 363 4.67 -33.20 0.30
C PHE A 363 4.39 -33.60 -1.15
N SER A 364 3.19 -34.13 -1.41
CA SER A 364 2.88 -34.64 -2.75
C SER A 364 2.88 -33.54 -3.81
N ILE A 365 3.75 -33.67 -4.81
CA ILE A 365 3.87 -32.74 -5.95
C ILE A 365 2.77 -33.02 -7.00
N SER A 366 2.30 -34.27 -7.10
CA SER A 366 1.25 -34.68 -8.04
C SER A 366 0.47 -35.90 -7.51
N PRO A 367 -0.83 -35.77 -7.16
CA PRO A 367 -1.59 -34.52 -7.08
C PRO A 367 -1.23 -33.70 -5.83
N LEU A 368 -1.07 -32.39 -6.01
CA LEU A 368 -0.94 -31.45 -4.89
C LEU A 368 -2.11 -31.59 -3.91
N TRP A 369 -1.80 -31.54 -2.60
CA TRP A 369 -2.82 -31.50 -1.55
C TRP A 369 -3.64 -30.20 -1.63
N THR A 370 -4.92 -30.28 -1.25
CA THR A 370 -5.81 -29.13 -1.24
C THR A 370 -5.61 -28.31 0.03
N ASN A 371 -5.68 -28.93 1.20
CA ASN A 371 -5.63 -28.22 2.49
C ASN A 371 -4.73 -28.96 3.51
N VAL A 372 -4.11 -28.21 4.42
CA VAL A 372 -3.36 -28.75 5.57
C VAL A 372 -3.79 -28.04 6.85
N TYR A 373 -4.28 -28.81 7.82
CA TYR A 373 -4.76 -28.33 9.11
C TYR A 373 -3.88 -28.86 10.25
N VAL A 374 -3.38 -27.96 11.10
CA VAL A 374 -2.67 -28.30 12.34
C VAL A 374 -3.39 -27.61 13.50
N GLU A 375 -3.78 -28.37 14.52
CA GLU A 375 -4.67 -27.84 15.56
C GLU A 375 -4.55 -28.53 16.93
N ASN A 376 -5.19 -27.94 17.95
CA ASN A 376 -5.42 -28.55 19.26
C ASN A 376 -4.12 -29.04 19.94
N ASN A 377 -3.16 -28.13 20.18
CA ASN A 377 -1.81 -28.42 20.72
C ASN A 377 -0.92 -29.36 19.86
N ALA A 378 -1.27 -29.66 18.60
CA ALA A 378 -0.39 -30.43 17.73
C ALA A 378 0.91 -29.67 17.39
N LYS A 379 2.05 -30.35 17.57
CA LYS A 379 3.37 -29.92 17.10
C LYS A 379 3.79 -30.73 15.88
N VAL A 380 4.26 -30.03 14.85
CA VAL A 380 4.60 -30.58 13.54
C VAL A 380 6.02 -30.15 13.17
N LEU A 381 6.83 -31.07 12.66
CA LEU A 381 8.21 -30.83 12.22
C LEU A 381 8.32 -31.05 10.70
N VAL A 382 9.02 -30.16 9.99
CA VAL A 382 9.43 -30.31 8.60
C VAL A 382 10.98 -30.33 8.57
N PRO A 383 11.62 -31.52 8.60
CA PRO A 383 13.04 -31.63 8.95
C PRO A 383 14.03 -31.50 7.77
N LEU A 384 13.56 -31.44 6.52
CA LEU A 384 14.42 -31.54 5.33
C LEU A 384 15.12 -30.21 4.98
N LEU A 385 16.41 -30.30 4.66
CA LEU A 385 17.32 -29.17 4.34
C LEU A 385 16.81 -28.20 3.26
N TRP A 386 16.06 -28.70 2.27
CA TRP A 386 15.31 -27.89 1.32
C TRP A 386 13.93 -28.54 1.12
N THR A 387 12.87 -27.86 1.55
CA THR A 387 11.49 -28.31 1.29
C THR A 387 10.63 -27.19 0.72
N ARG A 388 10.03 -27.50 -0.43
CA ARG A 388 8.93 -26.75 -1.03
C ARG A 388 7.61 -27.37 -0.59
N VAL A 389 6.96 -26.76 0.41
CA VAL A 389 5.62 -27.10 0.87
C VAL A 389 4.61 -26.41 -0.04
N GLN A 390 4.08 -27.14 -1.03
CA GLN A 390 3.09 -26.60 -1.97
C GLN A 390 1.71 -27.22 -1.77
N VAL A 391 0.71 -26.36 -1.55
CA VAL A 391 -0.69 -26.70 -1.28
C VAL A 391 -1.58 -25.87 -2.21
N ARG A 392 -2.70 -26.43 -2.70
CA ARG A 392 -3.59 -25.74 -3.66
C ARG A 392 -4.54 -24.72 -3.03
N GLY A 393 -4.97 -24.96 -1.81
CA GLY A 393 -5.89 -24.12 -1.05
C GLY A 393 -5.20 -23.53 0.18
N GLN A 394 -5.64 -23.91 1.37
CA GLN A 394 -5.22 -23.29 2.63
C GLN A 394 -4.25 -24.14 3.47
N ILE A 395 -3.30 -23.46 4.12
CA ILE A 395 -2.57 -23.99 5.28
C ILE A 395 -3.11 -23.26 6.50
N SER A 396 -3.47 -23.99 7.56
CA SER A 396 -4.19 -23.43 8.69
C SER A 396 -3.73 -23.98 10.03
N LEU A 397 -3.40 -23.08 10.94
CA LEU A 397 -2.89 -23.36 12.28
C LEU A 397 -3.85 -22.79 13.34
N TYR A 398 -4.36 -23.63 14.24
CA TYR A 398 -5.36 -23.23 15.24
C TYR A 398 -5.03 -23.74 16.65
N ARG A 399 -5.48 -23.01 17.68
CA ARG A 399 -5.52 -23.48 19.08
C ARG A 399 -4.18 -24.05 19.58
N LYS A 400 -3.17 -23.17 19.74
CA LYS A 400 -1.84 -23.49 20.30
C LYS A 400 -1.06 -24.55 19.51
N SER A 401 -1.39 -24.71 18.23
CA SER A 401 -0.60 -25.54 17.32
C SER A 401 0.73 -24.87 16.95
N SER A 402 1.70 -25.68 16.50
CA SER A 402 2.91 -25.14 15.89
C SER A 402 3.47 -25.99 14.76
N ILE A 403 3.98 -25.34 13.73
CA ILE A 403 4.82 -25.94 12.68
C ILE A 403 6.24 -25.43 12.84
N ILE A 404 7.21 -26.34 12.83
CA ILE A 404 8.63 -26.07 12.96
C ILE A 404 9.31 -26.51 11.66
N PHE A 405 10.02 -25.59 11.02
CA PHE A 405 10.81 -25.83 9.80
C PHE A 405 12.29 -25.89 10.16
N GLY A 406 12.96 -26.97 9.77
CA GLY A 406 14.37 -27.19 10.05
C GLY A 406 14.64 -27.61 11.50
N LEU A 407 15.93 -27.73 11.83
CA LEU A 407 16.41 -28.16 13.14
C LEU A 407 17.21 -27.03 13.78
N SER A 408 16.98 -26.77 15.07
CA SER A 408 17.61 -25.67 15.81
C SER A 408 19.15 -25.76 15.86
N ALA A 409 19.71 -26.95 15.77
CA ALA A 409 21.16 -27.16 15.70
C ALA A 409 21.78 -26.81 14.32
N PHE A 410 20.95 -26.66 13.28
CA PHE A 410 21.40 -26.48 11.89
C PHE A 410 20.54 -25.42 11.13
N PRO A 411 20.58 -24.14 11.52
CA PRO A 411 19.81 -23.05 10.87
C PRO A 411 20.43 -22.61 9.53
N VAL A 412 20.61 -23.55 8.61
CA VAL A 412 21.26 -23.38 7.28
C VAL A 412 20.34 -23.73 6.11
N SER A 413 19.08 -24.06 6.41
CA SER A 413 18.12 -24.61 5.45
C SER A 413 17.29 -23.49 4.79
N GLU A 414 16.82 -23.71 3.56
CA GLU A 414 15.86 -22.81 2.91
C GLU A 414 14.50 -23.51 2.73
N PHE A 415 13.44 -22.87 3.18
CA PHE A 415 12.08 -23.41 3.15
C PHE A 415 11.17 -22.55 2.28
N GLU A 416 10.47 -23.16 1.34
CA GLU A 416 9.48 -22.48 0.50
C GLU A 416 8.07 -22.97 0.84
N LEU A 417 7.18 -22.09 1.27
CA LEU A 417 5.77 -22.36 1.52
C LEU A 417 4.92 -21.67 0.45
N VAL A 418 4.13 -22.46 -0.29
CA VAL A 418 3.25 -21.98 -1.37
C VAL A 418 1.83 -22.47 -1.10
N ALA A 419 0.90 -21.53 -0.91
CA ALA A 419 -0.53 -21.81 -0.69
C ALA A 419 -1.37 -20.66 -1.26
N GLU A 420 -2.70 -20.80 -1.34
CA GLU A 420 -3.56 -19.64 -1.57
C GLU A 420 -3.72 -18.82 -0.29
N GLU A 421 -3.94 -19.48 0.85
CA GLU A 421 -4.18 -18.83 2.13
C GLU A 421 -3.33 -19.44 3.25
N LEU A 422 -2.74 -18.57 4.09
CA LEU A 422 -2.11 -18.95 5.35
C LEU A 422 -2.89 -18.31 6.50
N LEU A 423 -3.56 -19.15 7.28
CA LEU A 423 -4.44 -18.75 8.39
C LEU A 423 -3.84 -19.20 9.73
N MET A 424 -3.68 -18.28 10.68
CA MET A 424 -3.12 -18.59 12.00
C MET A 424 -3.97 -17.99 13.13
N SER A 425 -4.40 -18.82 14.10
CA SER A 425 -5.04 -18.40 15.34
C SER A 425 -4.39 -19.05 16.55
N ASP A 426 -3.96 -18.25 17.52
CA ASP A 426 -3.27 -18.69 18.75
C ASP A 426 -2.11 -19.67 18.48
N SER A 427 -1.38 -19.52 17.37
CA SER A 427 -0.46 -20.56 16.88
C SER A 427 0.91 -20.00 16.47
N VAL A 428 1.91 -20.88 16.36
CA VAL A 428 3.32 -20.48 16.14
C VAL A 428 3.93 -21.21 14.95
N ILE A 429 4.51 -20.48 14.00
CA ILE A 429 5.46 -21.02 13.03
C ILE A 429 6.87 -20.66 13.52
N LYS A 430 7.75 -21.66 13.62
CA LYS A 430 9.18 -21.46 13.84
C LYS A 430 9.97 -21.94 12.62
N VAL A 431 11.02 -21.23 12.26
CA VAL A 431 11.90 -21.60 11.14
C VAL A 431 13.35 -21.45 11.58
N TYR A 432 14.16 -22.47 11.31
CA TYR A 432 15.60 -22.48 11.53
C TYR A 432 16.31 -22.48 10.16
N GLY A 433 16.72 -21.29 9.71
CA GLY A 433 17.19 -20.99 8.36
C GLY A 433 16.39 -19.88 7.69
N ALA A 434 16.36 -19.85 6.36
CA ALA A 434 15.63 -18.85 5.59
C ALA A 434 14.20 -19.32 5.25
N PHE A 435 13.23 -18.41 5.34
CA PHE A 435 11.83 -18.68 5.06
C PHE A 435 11.32 -17.89 3.86
N ARG A 436 10.86 -18.59 2.81
CA ARG A 436 10.17 -18.02 1.67
C ARG A 436 8.70 -18.41 1.69
N VAL A 437 7.80 -17.45 1.76
CA VAL A 437 6.35 -17.65 1.71
C VAL A 437 5.81 -17.01 0.43
N VAL A 438 4.93 -17.71 -0.28
CA VAL A 438 4.19 -17.21 -1.44
C VAL A 438 2.71 -17.55 -1.26
N VAL A 439 1.91 -16.56 -0.88
CA VAL A 439 0.46 -16.71 -0.65
C VAL A 439 -0.37 -15.59 -1.28
N LYS A 440 -1.68 -15.76 -1.41
CA LYS A 440 -2.60 -14.67 -1.74
C LYS A 440 -3.00 -13.90 -0.48
N MET A 441 -3.27 -14.61 0.61
CA MET A 441 -3.78 -14.07 1.87
C MET A 441 -2.94 -14.56 3.05
N LEU A 442 -2.54 -13.65 3.95
CA LEU A 442 -1.93 -13.96 5.24
C LEU A 442 -2.77 -13.33 6.36
N LEU A 443 -3.41 -14.16 7.18
CA LEU A 443 -4.25 -13.72 8.30
C LEU A 443 -3.73 -14.31 9.61
N MET A 444 -3.34 -13.44 10.54
CA MET A 444 -2.76 -13.81 11.84
C MET A 444 -3.56 -13.20 13.00
N LEU A 445 -3.98 -14.05 13.94
CA LEU A 445 -4.69 -13.69 15.17
C LEU A 445 -3.95 -14.26 16.38
N ASN A 446 -3.44 -13.43 17.29
CA ASN A 446 -2.62 -13.82 18.45
C ASN A 446 -1.54 -14.88 18.11
N SER A 447 -0.91 -14.72 16.94
CA SER A 447 -0.08 -15.76 16.31
C SER A 447 1.31 -15.24 15.99
N LYS A 448 2.29 -16.15 15.94
CA LYS A 448 3.71 -15.77 15.82
C LYS A 448 4.41 -16.51 14.69
N ILE A 449 5.12 -15.78 13.83
CA ILE A 449 6.09 -16.33 12.88
C ILE A 449 7.47 -15.90 13.38
N GLN A 450 8.31 -16.87 13.72
CA GLN A 450 9.65 -16.68 14.27
C GLN A 450 10.67 -17.33 13.34
N VAL A 451 11.54 -16.53 12.73
CA VAL A 451 12.59 -17.00 11.82
C VAL A 451 13.96 -16.76 12.46
N ASP A 452 14.63 -17.85 12.82
CA ASP A 452 16.01 -17.88 13.25
C ASP A 452 16.90 -18.24 12.05
N GLY A 453 17.39 -17.21 11.35
CA GLY A 453 18.33 -17.34 10.25
C GLY A 453 19.77 -17.65 10.68
N GLY A 454 20.02 -17.96 11.96
CA GLY A 454 21.37 -18.20 12.47
C GLY A 454 22.26 -16.95 12.52
N GLY A 455 23.37 -17.05 13.25
CA GLY A 455 24.32 -15.94 13.43
C GLY A 455 25.30 -15.71 12.26
N ASN A 456 25.20 -16.49 11.19
CA ASN A 456 26.11 -16.41 10.05
C ASN A 456 25.53 -15.50 8.95
N THR A 457 26.37 -14.61 8.42
CA THR A 457 26.02 -13.64 7.36
C THR A 457 25.64 -14.26 6.01
N ASP A 458 25.85 -15.57 5.86
CA ASP A 458 25.64 -16.30 4.61
C ASP A 458 24.18 -16.80 4.44
N VAL A 459 23.34 -16.67 5.46
CA VAL A 459 21.95 -17.15 5.41
C VAL A 459 21.05 -16.20 4.64
N ALA A 460 20.29 -16.76 3.70
CA ALA A 460 19.47 -16.03 2.76
C ALA A 460 18.39 -15.16 3.43
N THR A 461 18.05 -14.05 2.75
CA THR A 461 16.96 -13.16 3.15
C THR A 461 15.65 -13.93 3.24
N SER A 462 14.91 -13.82 4.34
CA SER A 462 13.57 -14.38 4.44
C SER A 462 12.55 -13.47 3.75
N VAL A 463 11.67 -14.06 2.94
CA VAL A 463 10.82 -13.36 1.96
C VAL A 463 9.37 -13.81 2.11
N LEU A 464 8.46 -12.89 2.42
CA LEU A 464 7.02 -13.14 2.46
C LEU A 464 6.37 -12.39 1.28
N GLU A 465 6.04 -13.10 0.20
CA GLU A 465 5.25 -12.61 -0.94
C GLU A 465 3.75 -12.87 -0.67
N VAL A 466 2.95 -11.81 -0.48
CA VAL A 466 1.51 -11.90 -0.18
C VAL A 466 0.71 -11.03 -1.14
N ARG A 467 0.04 -11.65 -2.12
CA ARG A 467 -0.50 -10.91 -3.28
C ARG A 467 -1.62 -9.94 -2.95
N ASN A 468 -2.61 -10.32 -2.15
CA ASN A 468 -3.79 -9.48 -1.88
C ASN A 468 -3.78 -8.80 -0.51
N LEU A 469 -3.57 -9.56 0.57
CA LEU A 469 -3.87 -9.05 1.91
C LEU A 469 -3.01 -9.69 2.99
N VAL A 470 -2.35 -8.84 3.78
CA VAL A 470 -1.75 -9.19 5.07
C VAL A 470 -2.54 -8.49 6.17
N VAL A 471 -3.12 -9.26 7.10
CA VAL A 471 -3.70 -8.73 8.35
C VAL A 471 -3.07 -9.42 9.54
N LEU A 472 -2.47 -8.63 10.41
CA LEU A 472 -2.14 -9.02 11.78
C LEU A 472 -3.19 -8.42 12.71
N LYS A 473 -3.55 -9.18 13.74
CA LYS A 473 -4.47 -8.78 14.80
C LYS A 473 -4.10 -9.42 16.14
N ASP A 474 -4.46 -8.72 17.22
CA ASP A 474 -4.46 -9.18 18.61
C ASP A 474 -3.11 -9.76 19.06
N ASN A 475 -2.05 -8.94 19.07
CA ASN A 475 -0.68 -9.28 19.50
C ASN A 475 0.02 -10.31 18.60
N SER A 476 -0.23 -10.22 17.28
CA SER A 476 0.42 -11.07 16.28
C SER A 476 1.81 -10.55 15.91
N VAL A 477 2.80 -11.45 15.83
CA VAL A 477 4.22 -11.06 15.65
C VAL A 477 4.88 -11.81 14.50
N ILE A 478 5.48 -11.08 13.56
CA ILE A 478 6.45 -11.62 12.60
C ILE A 478 7.83 -11.11 13.03
N CYS A 479 8.77 -12.02 13.31
CA CYS A 479 10.11 -11.66 13.77
C CYS A 479 11.17 -12.48 13.05
N SER A 480 12.25 -11.82 12.61
CA SER A 480 13.48 -12.47 12.18
C SER A 480 14.72 -11.82 12.81
N ASN A 481 15.71 -12.65 13.19
CA ASN A 481 17.05 -12.19 13.55
C ASN A 481 17.96 -11.93 12.32
N ALA A 482 17.47 -12.24 11.12
CA ALA A 482 18.14 -11.97 9.85
C ALA A 482 17.37 -10.90 9.05
N ASN A 483 17.71 -10.76 7.77
CA ASN A 483 17.04 -9.87 6.84
C ASN A 483 15.64 -10.40 6.49
N LEU A 484 14.62 -9.55 6.65
CA LEU A 484 13.21 -9.85 6.39
C LEU A 484 12.66 -8.93 5.30
N ALA A 485 12.05 -9.51 4.27
CA ALA A 485 11.40 -8.79 3.19
C ALA A 485 9.92 -9.20 3.10
N LEU A 486 9.00 -8.22 3.09
CA LEU A 486 7.60 -8.44 2.75
C LEU A 486 7.30 -7.75 1.43
N TYR A 487 6.79 -8.52 0.47
CA TYR A 487 6.32 -8.03 -0.82
C TYR A 487 4.83 -8.33 -0.92
N GLY A 488 4.02 -7.44 -1.47
CA GLY A 488 2.61 -7.74 -1.73
C GLY A 488 1.95 -6.70 -2.60
N GLN A 489 0.88 -7.04 -3.33
CA GLN A 489 0.28 -6.13 -4.33
C GLN A 489 -0.99 -5.43 -3.82
N GLY A 490 -1.47 -5.75 -2.62
CA GLY A 490 -2.65 -5.14 -2.00
C GLY A 490 -2.33 -4.48 -0.66
N HIS A 491 -3.03 -4.87 0.41
CA HIS A 491 -2.97 -4.16 1.69
C HIS A 491 -2.11 -4.88 2.74
N LEU A 492 -1.32 -4.11 3.48
CA LEU A 492 -0.66 -4.54 4.72
C LEU A 492 -1.31 -3.80 5.89
N LYS A 493 -1.98 -4.53 6.78
CA LYS A 493 -2.68 -3.95 7.95
C LYS A 493 -2.22 -4.59 9.26
N LEU A 494 -1.68 -3.76 10.14
CA LEU A 494 -1.51 -4.06 11.57
C LEU A 494 -2.69 -3.40 12.29
N THR A 495 -3.45 -4.16 13.10
CA THR A 495 -4.76 -3.68 13.59
C THR A 495 -4.98 -3.84 15.09
N GLY A 496 -4.14 -4.64 15.76
CA GLY A 496 -4.18 -4.89 17.19
C GLY A 496 -3.01 -4.28 17.96
N GLN A 497 -3.25 -4.08 19.25
CA GLN A 497 -2.22 -3.70 20.21
C GLN A 497 -1.20 -4.84 20.34
N GLY A 498 0.09 -4.52 20.22
CA GLY A 498 1.18 -5.50 20.23
C GLY A 498 1.45 -6.15 18.86
N ASP A 499 0.67 -5.86 17.83
CA ASP A 499 0.95 -6.37 16.48
C ASP A 499 2.29 -5.82 15.99
N THR A 500 3.20 -6.71 15.61
CA THR A 500 4.60 -6.34 15.42
C THR A 500 5.22 -7.05 14.22
N ILE A 501 5.96 -6.31 13.39
CA ILE A 501 6.88 -6.87 12.41
C ILE A 501 8.29 -6.37 12.73
N LYS A 502 9.19 -7.28 13.11
CA LYS A 502 10.60 -6.98 13.38
C LYS A 502 11.55 -7.77 12.47
N GLY A 503 12.63 -7.14 12.03
CA GLY A 503 13.74 -7.78 11.35
C GLY A 503 15.06 -7.13 11.73
N GLN A 504 16.19 -7.80 11.46
CA GLN A 504 17.50 -7.14 11.58
C GLN A 504 17.66 -6.06 10.49
N ARG A 505 17.17 -6.37 9.29
CA ARG A 505 16.73 -5.37 8.31
C ARG A 505 15.34 -5.74 7.84
N LEU A 506 14.50 -4.74 7.60
CA LEU A 506 13.12 -4.91 7.15
C LEU A 506 12.90 -4.11 5.87
N SER A 507 12.39 -4.75 4.82
CA SER A 507 11.91 -4.07 3.62
C SER A 507 10.46 -4.44 3.35
N LEU A 508 9.63 -3.42 3.13
CA LEU A 508 8.23 -3.54 2.76
C LEU A 508 8.07 -2.94 1.36
N SER A 509 7.57 -3.70 0.39
CA SER A 509 7.36 -3.11 -0.95
C SER A 509 6.24 -3.71 -1.78
N LEU A 510 5.89 -2.96 -2.84
CA LEU A 510 4.81 -3.22 -3.81
C LEU A 510 3.38 -3.04 -3.28
N PHE A 511 3.18 -2.86 -1.96
CA PHE A 511 1.86 -2.76 -1.34
C PHE A 511 1.11 -1.53 -1.84
N TYR A 512 -0.18 -1.65 -2.13
CA TYR A 512 -1.01 -0.50 -2.46
C TYR A 512 -1.11 0.48 -1.26
N ASN A 513 -1.37 -0.05 -0.05
CA ASN A 513 -1.45 0.76 1.15
C ASN A 513 -0.95 -0.03 2.38
N ILE A 514 -0.13 0.64 3.20
CA ILE A 514 0.38 0.13 4.48
C ILE A 514 -0.27 0.93 5.62
N THR A 515 -1.04 0.26 6.48
CA THR A 515 -1.62 0.86 7.69
C THR A 515 -0.99 0.26 8.95
N VAL A 516 -0.26 1.08 9.71
CA VAL A 516 0.26 0.74 11.04
C VAL A 516 -0.75 1.22 12.09
N GLY A 517 -1.60 0.34 12.58
CA GLY A 517 -2.64 0.67 13.57
C GLY A 517 -2.11 1.10 14.94
N PRO A 518 -2.98 1.68 15.80
CA PRO A 518 -2.60 2.15 17.12
C PRO A 518 -2.09 0.99 17.99
N GLY A 519 -0.95 1.19 18.65
CA GLY A 519 -0.29 0.16 19.46
C GLY A 519 0.40 -0.95 18.65
N SER A 520 0.46 -0.85 17.33
CA SER A 520 1.27 -1.71 16.46
C SER A 520 2.68 -1.15 16.22
N LEU A 521 3.65 -2.00 15.89
CA LEU A 521 5.07 -1.66 15.77
C LEU A 521 5.73 -2.27 14.52
N LEU A 522 6.27 -1.42 13.64
CA LEU A 522 7.25 -1.81 12.62
C LEU A 522 8.66 -1.48 13.14
N GLN A 523 9.58 -2.44 13.12
CA GLN A 523 10.92 -2.22 13.65
C GLN A 523 12.05 -2.90 12.86
N ALA A 524 13.11 -2.13 12.56
CA ALA A 524 14.43 -2.67 12.23
C ALA A 524 15.54 -1.63 12.52
N PRO A 525 16.64 -1.98 13.21
CA PRO A 525 17.04 -3.32 13.63
C PRO A 525 16.32 -3.82 14.90
N LEU A 526 16.65 -5.03 15.33
CA LEU A 526 16.20 -5.60 16.60
C LEU A 526 16.66 -4.75 17.81
N ASP A 527 16.08 -5.02 18.99
CA ASP A 527 16.34 -4.22 20.19
C ASP A 527 17.66 -4.56 20.92
N ASP A 528 18.38 -5.59 20.49
CA ASP A 528 19.69 -5.94 21.03
C ASP A 528 20.81 -5.04 20.48
N ASP A 529 21.86 -4.95 21.29
CA ASP A 529 22.93 -3.97 21.11
C ASP A 529 23.93 -4.33 20.01
N ASP A 530 24.03 -5.61 19.66
CA ASP A 530 24.86 -6.09 18.56
C ASP A 530 24.17 -5.85 17.22
N SER A 531 22.87 -6.15 17.12
CA SER A 531 22.02 -5.85 15.96
C SER A 531 22.04 -4.38 15.56
N ARG A 532 21.94 -3.47 16.54
CA ARG A 532 22.04 -2.01 16.31
C ARG A 532 23.40 -1.60 15.74
N SER A 533 24.47 -2.12 16.35
CA SER A 533 25.85 -1.86 15.91
C SER A 533 26.11 -2.38 14.49
N LEU A 534 25.65 -3.60 14.18
CA LEU A 534 25.81 -4.25 12.88
C LEU A 534 25.27 -3.43 11.70
N VAL A 535 24.18 -2.66 11.89
CA VAL A 535 23.65 -1.80 10.82
C VAL A 535 24.43 -0.48 10.70
N THR A 536 24.72 0.19 11.82
CA THR A 536 25.23 1.56 11.79
C THR A 536 26.74 1.65 11.58
N LYS A 537 27.52 0.63 11.99
CA LYS A 537 28.99 0.65 12.05
C LYS A 537 29.68 1.20 10.80
N SER A 538 29.26 0.79 9.60
CA SER A 538 29.89 1.25 8.34
C SER A 538 29.62 2.72 8.01
N LEU A 539 28.53 3.31 8.52
CA LEU A 539 28.19 4.72 8.32
C LEU A 539 28.74 5.63 9.44
N CYS A 540 28.99 5.09 10.63
CA CYS A 540 29.48 5.88 11.77
C CYS A 540 30.91 6.42 11.58
N GLU A 541 31.73 5.67 10.86
CA GLU A 541 33.13 6.01 10.59
C GLU A 541 33.30 6.91 9.35
N SER A 542 32.29 6.98 8.46
CA SER A 542 32.38 7.73 7.21
C SER A 542 31.48 8.97 7.17
N PRO A 543 32.02 10.16 6.84
CA PRO A 543 31.22 11.35 6.57
C PRO A 543 30.60 11.36 5.16
N THR A 544 30.72 10.28 4.38
CA THR A 544 30.23 10.23 2.99
C THR A 544 28.83 9.66 2.88
N CYS A 545 27.93 10.42 2.25
CA CYS A 545 26.58 9.98 1.91
C CYS A 545 26.57 8.68 1.08
N PRO A 546 25.83 7.63 1.49
CA PRO A 546 25.52 6.50 0.63
C PRO A 546 24.71 6.95 -0.60
N MET A 547 25.14 6.57 -1.80
CA MET A 547 24.42 6.90 -3.04
C MET A 547 23.01 6.28 -3.06
N ASP A 548 22.82 5.12 -2.44
CA ASP A 548 21.55 4.40 -2.33
C ASP A 548 20.44 5.20 -1.61
N LEU A 549 20.79 6.23 -0.82
CA LEU A 549 19.85 7.12 -0.15
C LEU A 549 19.46 8.35 -1.00
N ILE A 550 20.26 8.70 -2.02
CA ILE A 550 19.99 9.85 -2.91
C ILE A 550 19.35 9.38 -4.23
N THR A 551 19.90 8.30 -4.78
CA THR A 551 19.51 7.65 -6.03
C THR A 551 19.36 6.15 -5.76
N PRO A 552 18.26 5.73 -5.11
CA PRO A 552 18.04 4.32 -4.80
C PRO A 552 17.85 3.45 -6.06
N PRO A 553 18.12 2.14 -5.97
CA PRO A 553 17.83 1.20 -7.04
C PRO A 553 16.31 1.09 -7.28
N ASP A 554 15.91 1.07 -8.56
CA ASP A 554 14.50 0.99 -8.97
C ASP A 554 13.81 -0.31 -8.52
N ASP A 555 14.55 -1.41 -8.41
CA ASP A 555 14.00 -2.76 -8.21
C ASP A 555 13.52 -3.03 -6.78
N CYS A 556 13.96 -2.24 -5.80
CA CYS A 556 13.54 -2.33 -4.39
C CYS A 556 13.69 -3.70 -3.72
N HIS A 557 14.52 -4.58 -4.28
CA HIS A 557 14.89 -5.83 -3.67
C HIS A 557 15.88 -5.64 -2.53
N VAL A 558 15.74 -6.47 -1.50
CA VAL A 558 16.66 -6.53 -0.37
C VAL A 558 17.98 -7.14 -0.81
N ASN A 559 19.04 -6.32 -0.83
CA ASN A 559 20.42 -6.77 -0.91
C ASN A 559 21.13 -6.44 0.41
N TYR A 560 21.96 -7.36 0.90
CA TYR A 560 22.73 -7.20 2.14
C TYR A 560 23.77 -6.06 2.05
N THR A 561 24.08 -5.58 0.84
CA THR A 561 24.95 -4.41 0.62
C THR A 561 24.30 -3.06 0.95
N LEU A 562 22.95 -3.00 1.04
CA LEU A 562 22.21 -1.74 1.17
C LEU A 562 22.38 -1.12 2.57
N SER A 563 22.50 0.22 2.62
CA SER A 563 22.88 0.94 3.85
C SER A 563 21.77 1.18 4.87
N PHE A 564 20.52 0.75 4.61
CA PHE A 564 19.36 1.05 5.48
C PHE A 564 18.96 -0.11 6.39
N SER A 565 18.33 0.21 7.54
CA SER A 565 17.72 -0.80 8.42
C SER A 565 16.26 -1.08 8.02
N MET A 566 15.53 -0.04 7.65
CA MET A 566 14.10 -0.08 7.34
C MET A 566 13.86 0.57 5.98
N GLN A 567 13.25 -0.15 5.05
CA GLN A 567 12.87 0.35 3.73
C GLN A 567 11.37 0.19 3.49
N ILE A 568 10.73 1.23 2.96
CA ILE A 568 9.40 1.14 2.36
C ILE A 568 9.50 1.64 0.92
N CYS A 569 9.15 0.81 -0.06
CA CYS A 569 9.25 1.17 -1.49
C CYS A 569 8.02 0.79 -2.32
N ARG A 570 7.65 1.63 -3.30
CA ARG A 570 6.55 1.36 -4.26
C ARG A 570 5.24 1.12 -3.51
N VAL A 571 4.79 2.14 -2.79
CA VAL A 571 3.55 2.14 -2.01
C VAL A 571 2.76 3.40 -2.34
N GLU A 572 1.45 3.34 -2.60
CA GLU A 572 0.71 4.60 -2.83
C GLU A 572 0.61 5.38 -1.51
N ASP A 573 -0.07 4.81 -0.52
CA ASP A 573 -0.37 5.51 0.74
C ASP A 573 0.18 4.75 1.96
N ILE A 574 0.84 5.48 2.87
CA ILE A 574 1.36 4.96 4.14
C ILE A 574 0.65 5.71 5.27
N LEU A 575 -0.14 5.00 6.08
CA LEU A 575 -0.83 5.53 7.25
C LEU A 575 -0.20 4.99 8.54
N VAL A 576 0.19 5.90 9.44
CA VAL A 576 0.88 5.58 10.69
C VAL A 576 0.10 6.11 11.89
N ASN A 577 -0.57 5.22 12.61
CA ASN A 577 -1.22 5.45 13.91
C ASN A 577 -0.47 4.76 15.06
N GLY A 578 0.36 3.77 14.74
CA GLY A 578 1.30 3.12 15.67
C GLY A 578 2.72 3.67 15.52
N VAL A 579 3.72 2.81 15.72
CA VAL A 579 5.13 3.21 15.71
C VAL A 579 5.90 2.56 14.56
N ILE A 580 6.65 3.36 13.81
CA ILE A 580 7.72 2.90 12.92
C ILE A 580 9.06 3.28 13.56
N LYS A 581 9.88 2.28 13.90
CA LYS A 581 11.16 2.47 14.61
C LYS A 581 12.33 1.93 13.79
N GLY A 582 13.37 2.74 13.53
CA GLY A 582 14.58 2.20 12.93
C GLY A 582 15.80 3.13 12.88
N SER A 583 16.99 2.55 12.75
CA SER A 583 18.26 3.31 12.68
C SER A 583 18.37 4.16 11.43
N ILE A 584 18.02 3.59 10.27
CA ILE A 584 17.99 4.27 8.97
C ILE A 584 16.68 3.88 8.30
N VAL A 585 15.70 4.78 8.38
CA VAL A 585 14.36 4.62 7.80
C VAL A 585 14.35 5.31 6.44
N HIS A 586 14.15 4.54 5.37
CA HIS A 586 14.07 5.06 4.01
C HIS A 586 12.70 4.74 3.37
N ILE A 587 11.90 5.77 3.14
CA ILE A 587 10.61 5.67 2.43
C ILE A 587 10.82 6.23 1.03
N GLN A 588 10.68 5.43 -0.03
CA GLN A 588 10.97 5.85 -1.40
C GLN A 588 9.86 5.44 -2.37
N ARG A 589 9.67 6.22 -3.45
CA ARG A 589 8.62 5.94 -4.45
C ARG A 589 7.27 5.68 -3.78
N ALA A 590 6.97 6.53 -2.80
CA ALA A 590 5.68 6.60 -2.13
C ALA A 590 4.92 7.85 -2.61
N ARG A 591 3.59 7.80 -2.62
CA ARG A 591 2.77 8.96 -3.02
C ARG A 591 2.42 9.81 -1.81
N THR A 592 1.80 9.24 -0.79
CA THR A 592 1.46 9.96 0.44
C THR A 592 1.99 9.25 1.69
N VAL A 593 2.42 10.05 2.67
CA VAL A 593 2.71 9.59 4.04
C VAL A 593 1.84 10.42 4.97
N ILE A 594 1.02 9.74 5.76
CA ILE A 594 0.14 10.33 6.76
C ILE A 594 0.53 9.76 8.11
N VAL A 595 1.01 10.62 9.00
CA VAL A 595 1.28 10.27 10.41
C VAL A 595 0.12 10.85 11.22
N ASP A 596 -0.74 9.99 11.76
CA ASP A 596 -1.91 10.38 12.55
C ASP A 596 -1.50 10.85 13.96
N THR A 597 -2.44 11.34 14.78
CA THR A 597 -2.15 12.02 16.07
C THR A 597 -1.35 11.17 17.06
N ASP A 598 -1.65 9.87 17.13
CA ASP A 598 -0.94 8.90 17.98
C ASP A 598 0.26 8.25 17.27
N GLY A 599 0.43 8.56 15.98
CA GLY A 599 1.45 8.00 15.10
C GLY A 599 2.85 8.54 15.40
N MET A 600 3.84 7.65 15.35
CA MET A 600 5.25 8.03 15.51
C MET A 600 6.17 7.33 14.50
N ILE A 601 6.95 8.12 13.76
CA ILE A 601 8.09 7.63 12.97
C ILE A 601 9.37 8.07 13.69
N THR A 602 10.11 7.13 14.27
CA THR A 602 11.26 7.44 15.11
C THR A 602 12.54 6.69 14.71
N SER A 603 13.63 7.44 14.66
CA SER A 603 15.00 6.95 14.68
C SER A 603 15.77 7.46 15.90
N SER A 604 15.08 7.95 16.94
CA SER A 604 15.72 8.44 18.17
C SER A 604 16.49 7.31 18.87
N GLU A 605 17.66 7.63 19.42
CA GLU A 605 18.56 6.70 20.12
C GLU A 605 19.10 5.52 19.29
N LEU A 606 18.96 5.55 17.96
CA LEU A 606 19.33 4.46 17.04
C LEU A 606 20.46 4.82 16.06
N GLY A 607 21.18 5.91 16.33
CA GLY A 607 22.37 6.32 15.58
C GLY A 607 23.65 5.64 16.07
N CYS A 608 24.76 6.38 16.00
CA CYS A 608 26.09 5.89 16.29
C CYS A 608 26.44 5.97 17.78
N ARG A 609 27.18 4.97 18.29
CA ARG A 609 27.84 5.01 19.61
C ARG A 609 29.12 5.85 19.53
N THR A 610 30.02 5.43 18.65
CA THR A 610 31.29 6.09 18.30
C THR A 610 31.24 6.58 16.86
N GLY A 611 32.13 7.49 16.47
CA GLY A 611 32.20 7.99 15.10
C GLY A 611 32.68 9.43 15.00
N VAL A 612 32.44 10.06 13.85
CA VAL A 612 32.71 11.49 13.65
C VAL A 612 31.92 12.31 14.67
N GLY A 613 32.52 13.33 15.29
CA GLY A 613 31.83 14.20 16.25
C GLY A 613 31.41 13.54 17.58
N MET A 614 31.93 12.35 17.89
CA MET A 614 31.83 11.69 19.20
C MET A 614 32.19 12.66 20.35
N GLY A 615 31.48 12.53 21.48
CA GLY A 615 31.84 13.25 22.70
C GLY A 615 33.02 12.61 23.42
N ASN A 616 34.00 13.41 23.83
CA ASN A 616 35.16 12.90 24.57
C ASN A 616 34.80 12.64 26.05
N TYR A 617 35.29 11.53 26.60
CA TYR A 617 35.21 11.19 28.02
C TYR A 617 36.61 11.04 28.63
N SER A 618 36.87 11.66 29.78
CA SER A 618 38.05 11.33 30.59
C SER A 618 37.82 11.60 32.09
N ASN A 619 38.22 10.65 32.93
CA ASN A 619 38.19 10.74 34.40
C ASN A 619 36.86 11.26 35.00
N GLY A 620 35.71 10.88 34.41
CA GLY A 620 34.38 11.31 34.82
C GLY A 620 33.84 12.57 34.13
N ALA A 621 34.66 13.39 33.48
CA ALA A 621 34.12 14.46 32.65
C ALA A 621 33.66 13.87 31.31
N GLY A 622 32.36 13.89 31.02
CA GLY A 622 31.78 13.47 29.74
C GLY A 622 31.27 14.65 28.93
N ALA A 623 31.90 14.93 27.79
CA ALA A 623 31.44 15.96 26.87
C ALA A 623 30.36 15.41 25.92
N GLY A 624 29.39 16.25 25.55
CA GLY A 624 28.32 15.87 24.64
C GLY A 624 28.84 15.66 23.21
N ALA A 625 28.22 14.74 22.48
CA ALA A 625 28.49 14.54 21.06
C ALA A 625 27.96 15.72 20.22
N GLY A 626 28.52 15.94 19.04
CA GLY A 626 28.13 17.02 18.15
C GLY A 626 27.86 16.55 16.72
N HIS A 627 26.62 16.66 16.27
CA HIS A 627 26.17 16.53 14.89
C HIS A 627 25.17 17.66 14.64
N GLY A 628 25.16 18.27 13.44
CA GLY A 628 24.41 19.52 13.20
C GLY A 628 25.03 20.74 13.88
N GLY A 629 24.86 20.83 15.20
CA GLY A 629 25.55 21.74 16.12
C GLY A 629 26.76 21.10 16.84
N ARG A 630 27.58 21.91 17.51
CA ARG A 630 28.61 21.41 18.43
C ARG A 630 27.98 20.81 19.70
N GLY A 631 28.57 19.74 20.23
CA GLY A 631 28.25 19.23 21.56
C GLY A 631 28.71 20.19 22.67
N GLY A 632 28.02 20.14 23.81
CA GLY A 632 28.36 20.91 25.01
C GLY A 632 29.57 20.30 25.74
N SER A 633 30.42 21.17 26.30
CA SER A 633 31.56 20.74 27.11
C SER A 633 31.12 20.09 28.43
N GLY A 634 31.77 19.00 28.83
CA GLY A 634 31.59 18.39 30.15
C GLY A 634 32.60 18.95 31.15
N PHE A 635 32.21 19.04 32.43
CA PHE A 635 33.07 19.54 33.50
C PHE A 635 32.95 18.68 34.76
N PHE A 636 34.05 18.08 35.22
CA PHE A 636 34.06 17.29 36.46
C PHE A 636 35.36 17.50 37.23
N ARG A 637 35.27 17.83 38.52
CA ARG A 637 36.40 18.02 39.45
C ARG A 637 37.52 18.93 38.90
N GLY A 638 37.16 20.00 38.21
CA GLY A 638 38.11 20.97 37.64
C GLY A 638 38.67 20.59 36.25
N MET A 639 38.32 19.43 35.70
CA MET A 639 38.63 19.06 34.32
C MET A 639 37.48 19.48 33.40
N LEU A 640 37.77 20.34 32.42
CA LEU A 640 36.87 20.71 31.34
C LEU A 640 37.25 19.92 30.08
N ILE A 641 36.28 19.24 29.46
CA ILE A 641 36.45 18.59 28.15
C ILE A 641 35.53 19.24 27.14
N GLU A 642 36.08 19.67 26.01
CA GLU A 642 35.31 20.25 24.92
C GLU A 642 34.37 19.22 24.25
N GLY A 643 33.13 19.64 23.97
CA GLY A 643 32.15 18.82 23.26
C GLY A 643 32.47 18.59 21.78
N GLY A 644 31.88 17.50 21.25
CA GLY A 644 32.08 16.98 19.92
C GLY A 644 31.89 18.03 18.81
N ARG A 645 32.72 17.96 17.78
CA ARG A 645 32.70 18.92 16.67
C ARG A 645 31.50 18.69 15.76
N ARG A 646 30.83 19.76 15.33
CA ARG A 646 29.82 19.70 14.27
C ARG A 646 30.40 19.06 12.99
N TYR A 647 29.65 18.16 12.36
CA TYR A 647 29.99 17.54 11.08
C TYR A 647 28.73 17.33 10.21
N GLY A 648 28.94 16.82 9.01
CA GLY A 648 27.89 16.56 8.01
C GLY A 648 27.49 17.78 7.19
N SER A 649 26.85 17.54 6.04
CA SER A 649 26.42 18.57 5.10
C SER A 649 25.15 19.27 5.57
N ALA A 650 25.11 20.61 5.48
CA ALA A 650 23.88 21.36 5.76
C ALA A 650 22.90 21.35 4.57
N ASP A 651 23.40 21.33 3.33
CA ASP A 651 22.57 21.45 2.11
C ASP A 651 22.05 20.09 1.59
N LEU A 652 22.57 18.98 2.13
CA LEU A 652 22.12 17.62 1.84
C LEU A 652 22.63 16.66 2.95
N PRO A 653 22.04 16.71 4.15
CA PRO A 653 22.45 15.88 5.28
C PRO A 653 22.07 14.42 5.04
N CYS A 654 22.97 13.51 5.38
CA CYS A 654 22.77 12.05 5.30
C CYS A 654 23.80 11.32 6.15
N GLU A 655 24.11 11.91 7.30
CA GLU A 655 24.99 11.37 8.32
C GLU A 655 24.15 10.98 9.56
N LEU A 656 24.53 9.91 10.24
CA LEU A 656 23.94 9.54 11.54
C LEU A 656 24.44 10.50 12.62
N GLY A 657 23.66 10.70 13.69
CA GLY A 657 24.14 11.37 14.90
C GLY A 657 25.07 10.45 15.70
N SER A 658 26.08 11.03 16.34
CA SER A 658 27.06 10.34 17.19
C SER A 658 26.74 10.42 18.68
N GLY A 659 27.34 9.50 19.42
CA GLY A 659 27.22 9.34 20.87
C GLY A 659 28.52 9.60 21.63
N THR A 660 28.57 9.06 22.86
CA THR A 660 29.69 9.17 23.79
C THR A 660 29.89 7.80 24.47
N GLU A 661 31.12 7.29 24.52
CA GLU A 661 31.47 5.99 25.10
C GLU A 661 32.74 6.13 25.96
N ASP A 662 32.76 5.44 27.11
CA ASP A 662 33.95 5.34 27.97
C ASP A 662 35.02 4.44 27.32
N PRO A 663 36.28 4.89 27.14
CA PRO A 663 37.36 4.08 26.59
C PRO A 663 37.62 2.73 27.29
N ASN A 664 37.22 2.58 28.55
CA ASN A 664 37.35 1.33 29.31
C ASN A 664 36.06 0.49 29.34
N GLN A 665 34.96 0.96 28.74
CA GLN A 665 33.60 0.37 28.76
C GLN A 665 33.00 0.11 30.16
N SER A 666 33.65 0.58 31.23
CA SER A 666 33.20 0.48 32.61
C SER A 666 31.94 1.30 32.89
N ASP A 667 31.86 2.50 32.32
CA ASP A 667 30.87 3.52 32.70
C ASP A 667 29.66 3.57 31.75
N GLY A 668 29.62 2.69 30.74
CA GLY A 668 28.58 2.59 29.73
C GLY A 668 28.79 3.47 28.50
N TYR A 669 27.73 3.63 27.70
CA TYR A 669 27.73 4.43 26.48
C TYR A 669 26.37 5.12 26.26
N VAL A 670 26.35 6.11 25.37
CA VAL A 670 25.17 6.86 24.91
C VAL A 670 25.16 6.86 23.39
N THR A 671 23.99 6.71 22.75
CA THR A 671 23.84 6.75 21.27
C THR A 671 23.39 8.11 20.73
N GLY A 672 23.82 8.46 19.52
CA GLY A 672 23.21 9.55 18.77
C GLY A 672 21.86 9.17 18.14
N GLY A 673 21.20 10.13 17.50
CA GLY A 673 19.99 9.92 16.71
C GLY A 673 20.28 9.28 15.34
N GLY A 674 19.35 8.48 14.85
CA GLY A 674 19.43 7.81 13.55
C GLY A 674 19.12 8.74 12.36
N MET A 675 18.68 8.15 11.25
CA MET A 675 18.37 8.86 10.01
C MET A 675 16.98 8.50 9.49
N ILE A 676 16.23 9.52 9.06
CA ILE A 676 14.95 9.36 8.35
C ILE A 676 15.07 10.04 6.98
N VAL A 677 14.87 9.27 5.91
CA VAL A 677 14.87 9.76 4.52
C VAL A 677 13.51 9.44 3.90
N MET A 678 12.83 10.45 3.33
CA MET A 678 11.55 10.26 2.63
C MET A 678 11.62 10.84 1.22
N GLY A 679 11.17 10.07 0.22
CA GLY A 679 11.32 10.36 -1.20
C GLY A 679 12.78 10.23 -1.69
N SER A 680 13.00 10.52 -2.98
CA SER A 680 14.33 10.61 -3.58
C SER A 680 14.39 11.73 -4.63
N ARG A 681 15.56 12.00 -5.21
CA ARG A 681 15.69 13.00 -6.29
C ARG A 681 14.88 12.67 -7.55
N GLN A 682 14.69 11.39 -7.84
CA GLN A 682 13.93 10.90 -9.00
C GLN A 682 12.44 10.74 -8.66
N TRP A 683 12.16 10.27 -7.43
CA TRP A 683 10.82 9.93 -6.96
C TRP A 683 10.51 10.68 -5.64
N PRO A 684 10.27 12.00 -5.70
CA PRO A 684 9.89 12.78 -4.53
C PRO A 684 8.47 12.43 -4.09
N LEU A 685 8.22 12.50 -2.78
CA LEU A 685 6.91 12.29 -2.17
C LEU A 685 5.92 13.39 -2.64
N LEU A 686 4.70 13.02 -3.02
CA LEU A 686 3.69 14.02 -3.40
C LEU A 686 3.27 14.85 -2.19
N ARG A 687 3.02 14.18 -1.06
CA ARG A 687 2.52 14.84 0.15
C ARG A 687 2.95 14.12 1.44
N LEU A 688 3.43 14.90 2.41
CA LEU A 688 3.60 14.48 3.80
C LEU A 688 2.63 15.27 4.68
N ASP A 689 1.66 14.59 5.29
CA ASP A 689 0.76 15.17 6.28
C ASP A 689 1.10 14.58 7.67
N ASN A 690 1.61 15.42 8.57
CA ASN A 690 1.98 15.01 9.93
C ASN A 690 1.05 15.66 10.96
N TYR A 691 0.32 14.80 11.68
CA TYR A 691 -0.52 15.12 12.84
C TYR A 691 0.10 14.61 14.15
N GLY A 692 1.11 13.74 14.08
CA GLY A 692 1.81 13.13 15.21
C GLY A 692 3.31 13.48 15.26
N PHE A 693 4.16 12.48 15.46
CA PHE A 693 5.57 12.68 15.85
C PHE A 693 6.55 12.07 14.85
N ILE A 694 7.49 12.87 14.34
CA ILE A 694 8.62 12.39 13.54
C ILE A 694 9.92 12.80 14.24
N SER A 695 10.70 11.84 14.74
CA SER A 695 11.85 12.12 15.63
C SER A 695 13.12 11.36 15.29
N ALA A 696 14.26 12.05 15.37
CA ALA A 696 15.60 11.47 15.26
C ALA A 696 16.52 12.06 16.35
N ASP A 697 16.06 12.01 17.60
CA ASP A 697 16.74 12.65 18.74
C ASP A 697 17.91 11.81 19.27
N GLY A 698 18.87 12.49 19.90
CA GLY A 698 20.00 11.85 20.58
C GLY A 698 19.63 11.32 21.97
N GLN A 699 20.24 10.20 22.38
CA GLN A 699 19.96 9.59 23.68
C GLN A 699 20.43 10.46 24.84
N SER A 700 19.65 10.47 25.91
CA SER A 700 19.90 11.26 27.12
C SER A 700 20.45 10.41 28.26
N CYS A 701 21.57 10.82 28.86
CA CYS A 701 22.20 10.06 29.93
C CYS A 701 21.54 10.36 31.30
N HIS A 702 20.77 9.40 31.82
CA HIS A 702 20.07 9.52 33.10
C HIS A 702 20.66 8.66 34.24
N LYS A 703 21.68 7.83 33.95
CA LYS A 703 22.28 6.93 34.95
C LYS A 703 23.38 7.65 35.73
N GLN A 704 23.42 7.43 37.04
CA GLN A 704 24.57 7.78 37.88
C GLN A 704 25.62 6.69 37.77
N THR A 705 26.85 7.06 37.42
CA THR A 705 27.97 6.14 37.29
C THR A 705 28.64 5.96 38.66
N HIS A 706 28.76 4.72 39.12
CA HIS A 706 29.40 4.39 40.39
C HIS A 706 30.67 3.57 40.15
N ASN A 707 31.75 3.96 40.82
CA ASN A 707 33.00 3.24 40.84
C ASN A 707 32.85 1.92 41.61
N SER A 708 33.76 0.96 41.41
CA SER A 708 33.75 -0.33 42.13
C SER A 708 33.92 -0.21 43.65
N ASN A 709 34.37 0.95 44.14
CA ASN A 709 34.42 1.33 45.56
C ASN A 709 33.17 2.11 46.05
N GLY A 710 32.10 2.18 45.26
CA GLY A 710 30.84 2.87 45.59
C GLY A 710 30.86 4.40 45.44
N THR A 711 32.01 5.00 45.09
CA THR A 711 32.14 6.45 44.90
C THR A 711 31.55 6.89 43.57
N VAL A 712 30.90 8.06 43.54
CA VAL A 712 30.26 8.60 42.34
C VAL A 712 31.31 9.12 41.34
N ILE A 713 31.24 8.64 40.11
CA ILE A 713 32.01 9.09 38.94
C ILE A 713 31.17 10.14 38.18
N GLY A 714 31.81 11.08 37.50
CA GLY A 714 31.11 12.05 36.66
C GLY A 714 30.38 11.40 35.47
N GLY A 715 29.39 12.11 34.92
CA GLY A 715 28.45 11.55 33.94
C GLY A 715 28.94 11.59 32.50
N LEU A 716 28.47 10.64 31.67
CA LEU A 716 28.65 10.68 30.22
C LEU A 716 27.94 11.89 29.60
N GLY A 717 28.44 12.36 28.46
CA GLY A 717 27.77 13.40 27.67
C GLY A 717 26.53 12.89 26.94
N GLY A 718 25.63 13.80 26.59
CA GLY A 718 24.43 13.49 25.80
C GLY A 718 24.74 13.18 24.34
N GLY A 719 23.98 12.26 23.74
CA GLY A 719 24.08 11.92 22.33
C GLY A 719 23.59 13.06 21.43
N SER A 720 24.16 13.19 20.24
CA SER A 720 23.75 14.23 19.29
C SER A 720 22.50 13.83 18.49
N GLY A 721 21.70 14.82 18.11
CA GLY A 721 20.54 14.59 17.24
C GLY A 721 20.95 14.10 15.84
N GLY A 722 20.10 13.31 15.21
CA GLY A 722 20.33 12.66 13.91
C GLY A 722 20.02 13.53 12.70
N THR A 723 19.57 12.89 11.62
CA THR A 723 19.27 13.54 10.33
C THR A 723 17.86 13.21 9.86
N ILE A 724 17.13 14.24 9.39
CA ILE A 724 15.89 14.08 8.64
C ILE A 724 16.05 14.75 7.26
N LEU A 725 15.92 13.96 6.19
CA LEU A 725 16.05 14.39 4.80
C LEU A 725 14.75 14.10 4.05
N LEU A 726 14.06 15.14 3.58
CA LEU A 726 12.75 15.01 2.94
C LEU A 726 12.81 15.50 1.49
N PHE A 727 12.48 14.65 0.53
CA PHE A 727 12.26 14.97 -0.88
C PHE A 727 10.76 14.96 -1.16
N LEU A 728 10.15 16.13 -1.31
CA LEU A 728 8.70 16.29 -1.32
C LEU A 728 8.20 17.41 -2.24
N GLN A 729 6.91 17.39 -2.56
CA GLN A 729 6.20 18.46 -3.26
C GLN A 729 5.37 19.31 -2.29
N SER A 730 4.67 18.68 -1.34
CA SER A 730 3.82 19.34 -0.34
C SER A 730 4.07 18.81 1.09
N LEU A 731 3.98 19.70 2.08
CA LEU A 731 4.06 19.41 3.51
C LEU A 731 2.86 20.01 4.26
N ALA A 732 2.27 19.26 5.19
CA ALA A 732 1.42 19.81 6.25
C ALA A 732 1.91 19.31 7.62
N LEU A 733 2.03 20.22 8.58
CA LEU A 733 2.43 19.96 9.97
C LEU A 733 1.40 20.62 10.90
N ALA A 734 0.50 19.84 11.47
CA ALA A 734 -0.61 20.34 12.31
C ALA A 734 -0.16 20.81 13.69
N GLU A 735 -0.95 21.66 14.37
CA GLU A 735 -0.61 22.34 15.64
C GLU A 735 0.02 21.43 16.73
N ASN A 736 -0.53 20.23 16.95
CA ASN A 736 -0.04 19.29 17.97
C ASN A 736 1.07 18.35 17.49
N SER A 737 1.44 18.42 16.22
CA SER A 737 2.47 17.56 15.62
C SER A 737 3.87 18.11 15.84
N SER A 738 4.89 17.25 15.74
CA SER A 738 6.27 17.71 15.80
C SER A 738 7.26 16.95 14.91
N LEU A 739 8.30 17.68 14.51
CA LEU A 739 9.46 17.20 13.76
C LEU A 739 10.72 17.50 14.59
N SER A 740 11.41 16.47 15.10
CA SER A 740 12.45 16.63 16.14
C SER A 740 13.80 15.99 15.77
N VAL A 741 14.88 16.74 15.99
CA VAL A 741 16.29 16.30 15.90
C VAL A 741 17.12 16.82 17.10
N VAL A 742 16.53 16.80 18.29
CA VAL A 742 17.11 17.38 19.51
C VAL A 742 18.30 16.56 20.01
N GLY A 743 19.32 17.24 20.52
CA GLY A 743 20.44 16.60 21.21
C GLY A 743 20.03 16.14 22.63
N GLY A 744 20.50 14.98 23.05
CA GLY A 744 20.19 14.40 24.35
C GLY A 744 20.82 15.16 25.52
N TYR A 745 20.23 14.98 26.71
CA TYR A 745 20.71 15.59 27.96
C TYR A 745 22.00 14.93 28.46
N GLY A 746 22.89 15.74 29.03
CA GLY A 746 24.11 15.29 29.68
C GLY A 746 23.87 14.60 31.02
N GLY A 747 24.75 13.66 31.36
CA GLY A 747 24.72 12.89 32.61
C GLY A 747 24.76 13.76 33.86
N SER A 748 24.17 13.27 34.95
CA SER A 748 23.81 14.08 36.12
C SER A 748 24.96 14.73 36.90
N LEU A 749 26.21 14.38 36.60
CA LEU A 749 27.40 14.90 37.27
C LEU A 749 28.33 15.56 36.25
N GLY A 750 28.02 16.80 35.90
CA GLY A 750 28.83 17.61 34.98
C GLY A 750 28.82 17.22 33.51
N GLY A 751 27.89 16.37 33.06
CA GLY A 751 27.82 15.90 31.69
C GLY A 751 27.41 17.01 30.71
N GLY A 752 28.12 17.15 29.59
CA GLY A 752 27.78 18.10 28.52
C GLY A 752 26.60 17.63 27.67
N GLY A 753 25.71 18.53 27.27
CA GLY A 753 24.54 18.21 26.44
C GLY A 753 24.89 17.97 24.98
N GLY A 754 24.16 17.08 24.29
CA GLY A 754 24.40 16.77 22.88
C GLY A 754 24.03 17.92 21.93
N GLY A 755 24.72 18.02 20.80
CA GLY A 755 24.38 18.97 19.72
C GLY A 755 23.07 18.59 19.01
N GLY A 756 22.28 19.59 18.61
CA GLY A 756 21.06 19.36 17.81
C GLY A 756 21.37 19.03 16.36
N GLY A 757 20.64 18.09 15.76
CA GLY A 757 20.91 17.47 14.46
C GLY A 757 20.56 18.31 13.22
N ARG A 758 20.18 17.65 12.12
CA ARG A 758 19.93 18.29 10.81
C ARG A 758 18.57 17.94 10.22
N ILE A 759 17.87 18.95 9.69
CA ILE A 759 16.64 18.78 8.89
C ILE A 759 16.83 19.48 7.54
N HIS A 760 16.58 18.78 6.44
CA HIS A 760 16.62 19.37 5.09
C HIS A 760 15.35 19.08 4.29
N PHE A 761 14.76 20.15 3.75
CA PHE A 761 13.61 20.08 2.85
C PHE A 761 14.03 20.26 1.38
N HIS A 762 14.08 19.15 0.64
CA HIS A 762 14.44 19.11 -0.76
C HIS A 762 13.19 19.19 -1.67
N TRP A 763 12.67 20.39 -1.85
CA TRP A 763 11.47 20.63 -2.67
C TRP A 763 11.64 20.20 -4.13
N SER A 764 10.57 19.67 -4.71
CA SER A 764 10.46 19.31 -6.12
C SER A 764 9.31 20.06 -6.77
N ASN A 765 9.37 20.26 -8.10
CA ASN A 765 8.34 20.93 -8.89
C ASN A 765 7.87 22.29 -8.31
N ILE A 766 8.80 23.14 -7.88
CA ILE A 766 8.48 24.49 -7.38
C ILE A 766 7.98 25.35 -8.55
N ALA A 767 6.67 25.44 -8.71
CA ALA A 767 6.03 26.39 -9.62
C ALA A 767 6.29 27.83 -9.15
N GLY A 768 6.39 28.77 -10.10
CA GLY A 768 6.69 30.18 -9.83
C GLY A 768 5.80 31.12 -10.65
N GLY A 769 5.68 32.38 -10.20
CA GLY A 769 4.70 33.31 -10.77
C GLY A 769 3.27 32.86 -10.48
N GLU A 770 2.38 32.96 -11.47
CA GLU A 770 0.94 32.74 -11.30
C GLU A 770 0.56 31.28 -10.95
N GLU A 771 1.41 30.31 -11.31
CA GLU A 771 1.24 28.89 -10.96
C GLU A 771 1.69 28.54 -9.53
N TYR A 772 2.32 29.47 -8.79
CA TYR A 772 2.84 29.21 -7.44
C TYR A 772 1.75 28.71 -6.47
N VAL A 773 2.06 27.65 -5.73
CA VAL A 773 1.23 27.13 -4.63
C VAL A 773 2.13 27.01 -3.39
N PRO A 774 1.67 27.39 -2.18
CA PRO A 774 2.43 27.19 -0.95
C PRO A 774 2.84 25.72 -0.77
N LEU A 775 4.14 25.47 -0.64
CA LEU A 775 4.71 24.12 -0.53
C LEU A 775 4.52 23.50 0.88
N ALA A 776 4.30 24.33 1.90
CA ALA A 776 4.25 23.91 3.28
C ALA A 776 3.25 24.72 4.10
N PHE A 777 2.42 24.00 4.86
CA PHE A 777 1.58 24.54 5.94
C PHE A 777 2.17 24.05 7.26
N VAL A 778 2.59 24.97 8.12
CA VAL A 778 3.44 24.66 9.29
C VAL A 778 2.88 25.35 10.53
N ASP A 779 1.94 24.67 11.18
CA ASP A 779 1.31 25.11 12.43
C ASP A 779 1.91 24.38 13.65
N GLY A 780 2.51 23.19 13.45
CA GLY A 780 3.20 22.40 14.48
C GLY A 780 4.66 22.77 14.75
N ALA A 781 5.30 22.03 15.66
CA ALA A 781 6.63 22.35 16.18
C ALA A 781 7.78 21.69 15.41
N ILE A 782 8.82 22.46 15.06
CA ILE A 782 10.07 21.92 14.49
C ILE A 782 11.22 22.15 15.49
N ASN A 783 11.68 21.06 16.11
CA ASN A 783 12.64 21.05 17.22
C ASN A 783 14.03 20.61 16.77
N PHE A 784 15.03 21.46 16.97
CA PHE A 784 16.41 21.24 16.54
C PHE A 784 17.44 21.79 17.54
N SER A 785 17.07 21.91 18.81
CA SER A 785 17.95 22.44 19.85
C SER A 785 18.99 21.43 20.32
N GLY A 786 20.16 21.91 20.76
CA GLY A 786 21.06 21.09 21.57
C GLY A 786 20.49 20.84 22.96
N GLY A 787 20.81 19.66 23.51
CA GLY A 787 20.42 19.21 24.84
C GLY A 787 21.09 20.03 25.94
N ALA A 788 20.46 20.07 27.12
CA ALA A 788 21.07 20.71 28.28
C ALA A 788 22.21 19.84 28.83
N GLY A 789 23.32 20.49 29.21
CA GLY A 789 24.27 19.89 30.15
C GLY A 789 23.70 19.92 31.57
N ASN A 790 24.35 19.21 32.48
CA ASN A 790 23.94 19.11 33.88
C ASN A 790 25.02 19.65 34.82
N GLU A 791 24.61 20.21 35.96
CA GLU A 791 25.49 20.95 36.88
C GLU A 791 26.32 22.04 36.14
N ASP A 792 27.65 21.91 36.14
CA ASP A 792 28.61 22.78 35.45
C ASP A 792 28.76 22.44 33.94
N GLY A 793 28.11 21.37 33.46
CA GLY A 793 28.13 20.93 32.07
C GLY A 793 27.41 21.91 31.13
N LEU A 794 28.04 22.23 30.00
CA LEU A 794 27.48 23.20 29.05
C LEU A 794 26.40 22.58 28.14
N ARG A 795 25.47 23.42 27.70
CA ARG A 795 24.46 23.08 26.70
C ARG A 795 25.10 22.87 25.31
N GLY A 796 24.61 21.90 24.55
CA GLY A 796 24.93 21.76 23.13
C GLY A 796 24.39 22.90 22.27
N GLU A 797 25.03 23.17 21.15
CA GLU A 797 24.56 24.15 20.16
C GLU A 797 23.29 23.65 19.44
N LYS A 798 22.51 24.60 18.88
CA LYS A 798 21.39 24.27 18.00
C LYS A 798 21.90 23.66 16.70
N GLY A 799 21.08 22.78 16.13
CA GLY A 799 21.28 22.19 14.81
C GLY A 799 20.93 23.11 13.66
N THR A 800 20.78 22.52 12.47
CA THR A 800 20.51 23.26 11.23
C THR A 800 19.23 22.80 10.56
N ILE A 801 18.35 23.74 10.24
CA ILE A 801 17.27 23.54 9.27
C ILE A 801 17.68 24.23 7.96
N THR A 802 17.60 23.53 6.85
CA THR A 802 17.85 24.08 5.51
C THR A 802 16.76 23.64 4.53
N GLY A 803 16.68 24.34 3.40
CA GLY A 803 15.79 24.00 2.30
C GLY A 803 16.51 24.19 0.97
N LYS A 804 15.97 23.59 -0.10
CA LYS A 804 16.47 23.78 -1.46
C LYS A 804 16.50 25.26 -1.84
N LYS A 805 17.47 25.64 -2.68
CA LYS A 805 17.60 27.00 -3.22
C LYS A 805 16.33 27.39 -3.98
N CYS A 806 15.63 28.41 -3.49
CA CYS A 806 14.36 28.85 -4.07
C CYS A 806 14.56 29.63 -5.38
N PRO A 807 13.61 29.53 -6.34
CA PRO A 807 13.64 30.29 -7.58
C PRO A 807 13.47 31.81 -7.32
N ARG A 808 13.52 32.60 -8.40
CA ARG A 808 13.29 34.05 -8.35
C ARG A 808 11.90 34.35 -7.76
N GLY A 809 11.76 35.46 -7.02
CA GLY A 809 10.52 35.83 -6.31
C GLY A 809 10.28 35.13 -4.95
N LEU A 810 10.86 33.95 -4.70
CA LEU A 810 10.65 33.15 -3.48
C LEU A 810 11.90 33.08 -2.59
N TYR A 811 11.75 32.94 -1.26
CA TYR A 811 12.84 32.87 -0.28
C TYR A 811 12.53 31.97 0.92
N GLY A 812 13.51 31.76 1.81
CA GLY A 812 13.37 31.00 3.04
C GLY A 812 13.40 29.47 2.83
N THR A 813 13.30 28.72 3.92
CA THR A 813 13.33 27.23 3.91
C THR A 813 12.20 26.62 3.09
N PHE A 814 11.01 27.22 3.14
CA PHE A 814 9.78 26.72 2.51
C PHE A 814 9.47 27.38 1.16
N CYS A 815 10.39 28.19 0.62
CA CYS A 815 10.19 28.98 -0.60
C CYS A 815 8.91 29.83 -0.60
N THR A 816 8.72 30.61 0.47
CA THR A 816 7.65 31.60 0.60
C THR A 816 7.88 32.81 -0.30
N GLU A 817 6.81 33.48 -0.71
CA GLU A 817 6.85 34.69 -1.55
C GLU A 817 7.58 35.84 -0.83
N CYS A 818 8.46 36.57 -1.52
CA CYS A 818 9.11 37.77 -0.96
C CYS A 818 8.06 38.81 -0.49
N PRO A 819 8.30 39.56 0.61
CA PRO A 819 7.34 40.53 1.13
C PRO A 819 6.93 41.60 0.11
N VAL A 820 5.68 42.07 0.21
CA VAL A 820 5.15 43.14 -0.66
C VAL A 820 6.04 44.38 -0.61
N GLY A 821 6.40 44.92 -1.78
CA GLY A 821 7.37 46.02 -1.90
C GLY A 821 8.85 45.56 -1.94
N THR A 822 9.11 44.26 -2.11
CA THR A 822 10.44 43.72 -2.42
C THR A 822 10.42 42.85 -3.68
N TYR A 823 11.58 42.65 -4.30
CA TYR A 823 11.79 41.78 -5.46
C TYR A 823 13.04 40.91 -5.30
N LYS A 824 13.07 39.77 -5.98
CA LYS A 824 14.20 38.84 -5.99
C LYS A 824 14.52 38.33 -7.40
N ASP A 825 15.65 38.79 -7.91
CA ASP A 825 16.19 38.54 -9.25
C ASP A 825 17.11 37.30 -9.34
N ALA A 826 17.59 36.81 -8.19
CA ALA A 826 18.50 35.67 -8.10
C ALA A 826 17.85 34.41 -7.48
N GLU A 827 18.45 33.25 -7.76
CA GLU A 827 18.14 31.99 -7.07
C GLU A 827 18.84 31.93 -5.70
N GLY A 828 18.23 31.22 -4.75
CA GLY A 828 18.71 31.09 -3.37
C GLY A 828 17.62 31.36 -2.35
N SER A 829 17.90 31.05 -1.08
CA SER A 829 16.90 31.04 0.00
C SER A 829 17.17 32.04 1.13
N ASP A 830 18.28 32.80 1.09
CA ASP A 830 18.58 33.85 2.07
C ASP A 830 17.54 34.99 1.97
N PRO A 831 16.85 35.38 3.06
CA PRO A 831 15.93 36.52 3.08
C PRO A 831 16.53 37.84 2.55
N LYS A 832 17.85 38.04 2.66
CA LYS A 832 18.56 39.23 2.15
C LYS A 832 18.54 39.35 0.62
N LEU A 833 18.11 38.30 -0.09
CA LEU A 833 17.93 38.32 -1.55
C LEU A 833 16.63 39.03 -1.98
N CYS A 834 15.65 39.21 -1.08
CA CYS A 834 14.49 40.06 -1.32
C CYS A 834 14.91 41.54 -1.14
N LYS A 835 15.21 42.23 -2.25
CA LYS A 835 15.65 43.63 -2.28
C LYS A 835 14.43 44.57 -2.30
N PRO A 836 14.45 45.74 -1.64
CA PRO A 836 13.35 46.70 -1.74
C PRO A 836 13.19 47.24 -3.17
N CYS A 837 11.95 47.45 -3.60
CA CYS A 837 11.61 48.05 -4.89
C CYS A 837 11.96 49.55 -4.92
N SER A 838 12.29 50.11 -6.09
CA SER A 838 12.60 51.55 -6.18
C SER A 838 11.35 52.41 -5.97
N LEU A 839 11.41 53.31 -4.99
CA LEU A 839 10.35 54.29 -4.71
C LEU A 839 10.25 55.39 -5.79
N GLU A 840 11.30 55.61 -6.59
CA GLU A 840 11.29 56.62 -7.68
C GLU A 840 10.27 56.30 -8.77
N HIS A 841 9.89 55.03 -8.90
CA HIS A 841 8.94 54.54 -9.91
C HIS A 841 7.52 54.37 -9.35
N LEU A 842 7.30 54.64 -8.07
CA LEU A 842 6.00 54.55 -7.41
C LEU A 842 5.33 55.94 -7.37
N PRO A 843 4.16 56.14 -8.02
CA PRO A 843 3.41 57.38 -7.90
C PRO A 843 3.04 57.69 -6.44
N THR A 844 3.01 58.96 -6.05
CA THR A 844 2.73 59.40 -4.67
C THR A 844 1.34 59.01 -4.14
N ARG A 845 0.42 58.56 -5.01
CA ARG A 845 -0.92 58.05 -4.69
C ARG A 845 -1.08 56.56 -5.01
N ALA A 846 0.01 55.80 -5.02
CA ALA A 846 0.05 54.35 -5.29
C ALA A 846 0.64 53.54 -4.13
N SER A 847 0.26 52.28 -4.05
CA SER A 847 0.81 51.28 -3.14
C SER A 847 1.16 50.00 -3.90
N PHE A 848 2.27 49.35 -3.54
CA PHE A 848 2.62 48.03 -4.10
C PHE A 848 1.51 47.02 -3.83
N VAL A 849 1.24 46.15 -4.81
CA VAL A 849 0.25 45.08 -4.68
C VAL A 849 0.90 43.74 -4.37
N TYR A 850 0.11 42.86 -3.75
CA TYR A 850 0.43 41.44 -3.65
C TYR A 850 0.51 40.82 -5.06
N VAL A 851 1.46 39.90 -5.26
CA VAL A 851 1.66 39.17 -6.52
C VAL A 851 1.98 37.73 -6.18
N ARG A 852 1.20 36.80 -6.76
CA ARG A 852 1.40 35.36 -6.62
C ARG A 852 2.76 34.95 -7.21
N GLY A 853 3.50 34.12 -6.48
CA GLY A 853 4.87 33.71 -6.79
C GLY A 853 5.95 34.75 -6.49
N GLY A 854 5.58 35.93 -5.95
CA GLY A 854 6.50 37.01 -5.63
C GLY A 854 7.08 37.75 -6.83
N VAL A 855 7.65 38.94 -6.60
CA VAL A 855 8.14 39.81 -7.68
C VAL A 855 9.57 39.45 -8.09
N THR A 856 9.81 39.24 -9.39
CA THR A 856 11.11 38.83 -9.95
C THR A 856 11.96 39.98 -10.51
N ARG A 857 11.36 41.16 -10.73
CA ARG A 857 11.99 42.35 -11.35
C ARG A 857 11.94 43.55 -10.40
N SER A 858 12.87 44.49 -10.57
CA SER A 858 12.91 45.74 -9.79
C SER A 858 11.71 46.66 -9.98
N SER A 859 10.99 46.52 -11.10
CA SER A 859 9.72 47.21 -11.38
C SER A 859 8.56 46.42 -10.75
N CYS A 860 8.29 46.69 -9.48
CA CYS A 860 7.23 46.02 -8.73
C CYS A 860 5.85 46.62 -9.05
N PRO A 861 4.82 45.79 -9.30
CA PRO A 861 3.50 46.30 -9.63
C PRO A 861 2.84 47.00 -8.45
N TYR A 862 1.99 47.98 -8.77
CA TYR A 862 1.30 48.83 -7.82
C TYR A 862 -0.12 49.13 -8.32
N LYS A 863 -1.02 49.44 -7.40
CA LYS A 863 -2.37 49.96 -7.67
C LYS A 863 -2.49 51.34 -7.02
N CYS A 864 -3.31 52.21 -7.60
CA CYS A 864 -3.64 53.48 -6.97
C CYS A 864 -4.46 53.25 -5.69
N ILE A 865 -4.28 54.09 -4.67
CA ILE A 865 -4.91 53.94 -3.35
C ILE A 865 -6.47 54.00 -3.42
N SER A 866 -7.01 54.58 -4.50
CA SER A 866 -8.45 54.64 -4.77
C SER A 866 -8.72 54.59 -6.26
N GLU A 867 -9.87 54.03 -6.64
CA GLU A 867 -10.36 53.92 -8.03
C GLU A 867 -10.65 55.28 -8.70
N LYS A 868 -10.70 56.36 -7.91
CA LYS A 868 -10.76 57.74 -8.40
C LYS A 868 -9.51 58.17 -9.19
N TYR A 869 -8.44 57.39 -9.13
CA TYR A 869 -7.15 57.68 -9.76
C TYR A 869 -6.81 56.63 -10.81
N ARG A 870 -6.47 57.06 -12.03
CA ARG A 870 -6.15 56.16 -13.14
C ARG A 870 -4.66 55.79 -13.18
N MET A 871 -4.38 54.51 -13.38
CA MET A 871 -3.04 54.01 -13.68
C MET A 871 -2.60 54.52 -15.08
N PRO A 872 -1.29 54.74 -15.32
CA PRO A 872 -0.17 54.42 -14.45
C PRO A 872 0.20 55.51 -13.42
N LYS A 873 -0.14 56.78 -13.65
CA LYS A 873 0.35 57.89 -12.79
C LYS A 873 -0.50 58.20 -11.54
N CYS A 874 -1.64 57.53 -11.37
CA CYS A 874 -2.60 57.79 -10.30
C CYS A 874 -3.10 59.25 -10.26
N TYR A 875 -3.39 59.78 -11.44
CA TYR A 875 -4.03 61.08 -11.63
C TYR A 875 -5.56 60.92 -11.69
N THR A 876 -6.28 61.96 -11.28
CA THR A 876 -7.72 62.09 -11.57
C THR A 876 -7.93 62.32 -13.06
N PRO A 877 -9.12 62.02 -13.62
CA PRO A 877 -9.42 62.25 -15.04
C PRO A 877 -9.21 63.71 -15.50
N PHE A 878 -9.40 64.67 -14.58
CA PHE A 878 -9.17 66.09 -14.83
C PHE A 878 -7.68 66.48 -14.82
N GLU A 879 -6.88 65.94 -13.89
CA GLU A 879 -5.42 66.08 -13.92
C GLU A 879 -4.83 65.46 -15.20
N GLU A 880 -5.36 64.30 -15.65
CA GLU A 880 -4.95 63.63 -16.89
C GLU A 880 -5.25 64.46 -18.15
N LEU A 881 -6.43 65.09 -18.21
CA LEU A 881 -6.77 66.07 -19.27
C LEU A 881 -5.81 67.27 -19.26
N ILE A 882 -5.51 67.82 -18.08
CA ILE A 882 -4.58 68.95 -17.98
C ILE A 882 -3.16 68.58 -18.44
N TYR A 883 -2.65 67.41 -18.04
CA TYR A 883 -1.30 66.98 -18.38
C TYR A 883 -1.14 66.46 -19.82
N THR A 884 -2.21 65.97 -20.46
CA THR A 884 -2.17 65.61 -21.90
C THR A 884 -2.01 66.85 -22.79
N PHE A 885 -2.51 68.02 -22.39
CA PHE A 885 -2.23 69.30 -23.06
C PHE A 885 -0.89 69.95 -22.65
N GLY A 886 0.01 69.21 -21.98
CA GLY A 886 1.32 69.70 -21.56
C GLY A 886 1.35 70.34 -20.17
N GLY A 887 0.27 70.24 -19.40
CA GLY A 887 0.18 70.69 -18.00
C GLY A 887 -0.72 71.93 -17.81
N PRO A 888 -0.80 72.45 -16.56
CA PRO A 888 -1.75 73.49 -16.18
C PRO A 888 -1.64 74.77 -17.01
N TRP A 889 -0.41 75.17 -17.34
CA TRP A 889 -0.12 76.41 -18.07
C TRP A 889 -0.59 76.39 -19.54
N PRO A 890 -0.19 75.43 -20.39
CA PRO A 890 -0.69 75.36 -21.77
C PRO A 890 -2.20 75.06 -21.83
N PHE A 891 -2.76 74.24 -20.92
CA PHE A 891 -4.20 74.01 -20.88
C PHE A 891 -4.97 75.30 -20.56
N ALA A 892 -4.52 76.10 -19.59
CA ALA A 892 -5.12 77.40 -19.28
C ALA A 892 -5.00 78.39 -20.47
N PHE A 893 -3.88 78.37 -21.20
CA PHE A 893 -3.69 79.20 -22.39
C PHE A 893 -4.63 78.80 -23.52
N LEU A 894 -4.79 77.49 -23.76
CA LEU A 894 -5.69 76.95 -24.78
C LEU A 894 -7.17 77.26 -24.43
N LEU A 895 -7.55 77.08 -23.16
CA LEU A 895 -8.87 77.49 -22.66
C LEU A 895 -9.12 78.99 -22.88
N LEU A 896 -8.13 79.84 -22.60
CA LEU A 896 -8.23 81.29 -22.80
C LEU A 896 -8.34 81.65 -24.29
N CYS A 897 -7.60 80.97 -25.17
CA CYS A 897 -7.77 81.11 -26.63
C CYS A 897 -9.15 80.67 -27.11
N VAL A 898 -9.71 79.57 -26.58
CA VAL A 898 -11.07 79.10 -26.91
C VAL A 898 -12.12 80.09 -26.41
N VAL A 899 -11.99 80.63 -25.20
CA VAL A 899 -12.90 81.66 -24.66
C VAL A 899 -12.82 82.95 -25.49
N MET A 900 -11.62 83.37 -25.91
CA MET A 900 -11.44 84.52 -26.81
C MET A 900 -12.05 84.28 -28.19
N LEU A 901 -11.90 83.08 -28.76
CA LEU A 901 -12.58 82.68 -30.01
C LEU A 901 -14.10 82.68 -29.86
N LEU A 902 -14.63 82.12 -28.77
CA LEU A 902 -16.07 82.14 -28.46
C LEU A 902 -16.59 83.58 -28.28
N ALA A 903 -15.85 84.45 -27.61
CA ALA A 903 -16.18 85.87 -27.49
C ALA A 903 -16.18 86.59 -28.86
N LEU A 904 -15.24 86.27 -29.75
CA LEU A 904 -15.21 86.76 -31.14
C LEU A 904 -16.38 86.22 -31.98
N LEU A 905 -16.74 84.94 -31.80
CA LEU A 905 -17.83 84.28 -32.52
C LEU A 905 -19.20 84.82 -32.04
N LEU A 906 -19.36 85.08 -30.75
CA LEU A 906 -20.53 85.76 -30.18
C LEU A 906 -20.60 87.24 -30.58
N ASN A 907 -19.47 87.96 -30.71
CA ASN A 907 -19.47 89.34 -31.22
C ASN A 907 -19.81 89.42 -32.72
N THR A 908 -19.30 88.48 -33.54
CA THR A 908 -19.63 88.42 -34.97
C THR A 908 -21.08 87.99 -35.22
N LEU A 909 -21.65 87.13 -34.36
CA LEU A 909 -23.09 86.84 -34.34
C LEU A 909 -23.94 88.05 -33.88
N ARG A 910 -23.46 88.87 -32.93
CA ARG A 910 -24.13 90.13 -32.55
C ARG A 910 -24.14 91.20 -33.64
N LEU A 911 -23.09 91.28 -34.46
CA LEU A 911 -22.96 92.29 -35.51
C LEU A 911 -23.80 92.01 -36.78
N LYS A 912 -24.42 90.83 -36.90
CA LYS A 912 -25.15 90.41 -38.12
C LYS A 912 -26.68 90.36 -37.98
N PHE A 913 -27.24 90.91 -36.89
CA PHE A 913 -28.68 90.80 -36.58
C PHE A 913 -29.41 92.13 -36.31
N ILE A 914 -28.80 93.30 -36.55
CA ILE A 914 -29.46 94.61 -36.39
C ILE A 914 -29.11 95.55 -37.56
N GLY A 915 -30.08 95.85 -38.43
CA GLY A 915 -30.01 96.96 -39.41
C GLY A 915 -30.50 96.63 -40.84
N SER A 916 -31.78 96.91 -41.13
CA SER A 916 -32.39 96.97 -42.47
C SER A 916 -32.05 98.28 -43.21
N GLY A 917 -32.25 98.48 -44.53
CA GLY A 917 -32.78 97.63 -45.62
C GLY A 917 -33.13 98.47 -46.88
N SER A 918 -33.79 97.86 -47.90
CA SER A 918 -34.25 98.46 -49.19
C SER A 918 -33.13 98.79 -50.22
N SER A 919 -33.30 98.69 -51.55
CA SER A 919 -34.45 98.35 -52.44
C SER A 919 -33.96 97.80 -53.81
N TYR A 920 -34.84 97.06 -54.54
CA TYR A 920 -34.95 96.80 -56.00
C TYR A 920 -33.75 97.11 -56.96
N GLU A 921 -33.45 96.31 -58.00
CA GLU A 921 -34.37 95.64 -58.95
C GLU A 921 -33.79 94.35 -59.62
N ASN A 922 -34.55 93.74 -60.55
CA ASN A 922 -34.44 92.35 -61.07
C ASN A 922 -33.39 92.10 -62.19
N VAL A 923 -33.11 90.82 -62.51
CA VAL A 923 -33.52 90.14 -63.79
C VAL A 923 -32.80 88.77 -64.04
N THR A 924 -33.56 87.65 -64.05
CA THR A 924 -33.38 86.34 -64.77
C THR A 924 -32.10 85.48 -64.61
N SER A 925 -32.06 84.14 -64.78
CA SER A 925 -33.05 83.01 -64.86
C SER A 925 -32.30 81.65 -65.06
N ILE A 926 -32.99 80.48 -65.05
CA ILE A 926 -32.58 79.16 -65.65
C ILE A 926 -31.47 78.39 -64.88
N GLU A 927 -31.48 77.06 -64.63
CA GLU A 927 -32.42 75.93 -64.91
C GLU A 927 -32.25 74.75 -63.91
N HIS A 928 -33.10 73.72 -64.00
CA HIS A 928 -33.07 72.46 -63.22
C HIS A 928 -32.07 71.40 -63.76
N HIS A 929 -31.68 70.44 -62.91
CA HIS A 929 -31.82 69.02 -63.30
C HIS A 929 -31.81 68.03 -62.11
N ASP A 930 -32.85 67.17 -62.05
CA ASP A 930 -32.83 65.87 -61.36
C ASP A 930 -32.20 64.79 -62.26
N ASP A 931 -31.69 63.70 -61.68
CA ASP A 931 -31.93 62.34 -62.24
C ASP A 931 -31.80 61.21 -61.18
N HIS A 932 -32.70 60.22 -61.24
CA HIS A 932 -32.75 59.03 -60.37
C HIS A 932 -32.17 57.79 -61.07
N ARG A 933 -31.35 56.95 -60.42
CA ARG A 933 -31.13 55.53 -60.84
C ARG A 933 -30.90 54.53 -59.69
N TYR A 934 -31.88 53.63 -59.50
CA TYR A 934 -31.68 52.22 -59.11
C TYR A 934 -31.15 51.43 -60.35
N PRO A 935 -30.65 50.16 -60.31
CA PRO A 935 -30.96 49.03 -59.40
C PRO A 935 -29.66 48.37 -58.84
N TYR A 936 -29.48 47.08 -58.50
CA TYR A 936 -30.19 45.79 -58.72
C TYR A 936 -29.76 44.75 -57.63
N LEU A 937 -30.43 43.58 -57.55
CA LEU A 937 -30.13 42.47 -56.61
C LEU A 937 -29.62 41.21 -57.34
N LEU A 938 -28.67 40.48 -56.74
CA LEU A 938 -28.20 39.17 -57.19
C LEU A 938 -28.23 38.14 -56.04
N SER A 939 -28.49 36.87 -56.39
CA SER A 939 -29.09 35.86 -55.51
C SER A 939 -28.13 35.06 -54.62
N LEU A 940 -28.61 34.60 -53.46
CA LEU A 940 -27.94 33.60 -52.63
C LEU A 940 -27.87 32.22 -53.31
N SER A 941 -26.67 31.76 -53.69
CA SER A 941 -26.43 30.33 -53.95
C SER A 941 -24.99 29.82 -53.75
N GLU A 942 -24.00 30.66 -53.45
CA GLU A 942 -22.60 30.23 -53.30
C GLU A 942 -21.87 30.82 -52.08
N VAL A 943 -21.94 30.12 -50.95
CA VAL A 943 -20.79 30.01 -50.01
C VAL A 943 -20.81 28.59 -49.43
N ARG A 944 -19.83 27.75 -49.82
CA ARG A 944 -19.62 26.41 -49.24
C ARG A 944 -19.08 26.50 -47.82
N GLY A 945 -19.26 25.43 -47.03
CA GLY A 945 -19.04 25.41 -45.59
C GLY A 945 -17.61 25.73 -45.11
N ALA A 946 -17.53 26.24 -43.88
CA ALA A 946 -16.27 26.40 -43.13
C ALA A 946 -15.89 25.08 -42.43
N LYS A 947 -14.60 24.91 -42.14
CA LYS A 947 -13.96 23.67 -41.68
C LYS A 947 -14.23 23.31 -40.22
N ASP A 948 -14.14 22.01 -39.91
CA ASP A 948 -14.46 21.37 -38.62
C ASP A 948 -13.34 21.45 -37.54
N GLU A 949 -12.89 22.64 -37.11
CA GLU A 949 -11.84 22.76 -36.07
C GLU A 949 -12.14 23.69 -34.87
N GLU A 950 -13.32 24.32 -34.76
CA GLU A 950 -13.63 25.32 -33.69
C GLU A 950 -14.77 24.95 -32.69
N THR A 951 -15.19 23.68 -32.57
CA THR A 951 -16.41 23.31 -31.80
C THR A 951 -16.18 22.64 -30.45
N LEU A 952 -14.96 22.56 -29.92
CA LEU A 952 -14.67 21.83 -28.67
C LEU A 952 -14.89 22.63 -27.36
N SER A 953 -15.08 23.95 -27.41
CA SER A 953 -15.15 24.81 -26.20
C SER A 953 -16.45 25.62 -26.03
N HIS A 954 -17.42 25.50 -26.94
CA HIS A 954 -18.66 26.28 -26.89
C HIS A 954 -19.77 25.58 -26.08
N VAL A 955 -20.10 26.11 -24.91
CA VAL A 955 -21.09 25.51 -24.00
C VAL A 955 -22.52 25.95 -24.34
N HIS A 956 -22.80 27.26 -24.31
CA HIS A 956 -24.14 27.78 -24.57
C HIS A 956 -24.11 29.23 -25.09
N ARG A 957 -25.25 29.67 -25.64
CA ARG A 957 -25.46 31.04 -26.14
C ARG A 957 -26.62 31.71 -25.42
N MET A 958 -26.35 32.89 -24.84
CA MET A 958 -27.33 33.69 -24.09
C MET A 958 -27.84 34.85 -24.94
N TYR A 959 -29.07 35.31 -24.67
CA TYR A 959 -29.76 36.34 -25.46
C TYR A 959 -30.25 37.49 -24.59
N PHE A 960 -29.94 38.73 -24.99
CA PHE A 960 -30.47 39.94 -24.37
C PHE A 960 -31.97 40.11 -24.63
N MET A 961 -32.70 40.48 -23.58
CA MET A 961 -34.12 40.81 -23.55
C MET A 961 -34.33 42.33 -23.46
N GLY A 962 -35.55 42.79 -23.71
CA GLY A 962 -35.92 44.20 -23.73
C GLY A 962 -35.83 44.87 -25.12
N PRO A 963 -36.54 46.00 -25.33
CA PRO A 963 -36.57 46.76 -26.59
C PRO A 963 -35.39 47.75 -26.74
N ASN A 964 -34.53 47.89 -25.72
CA ASN A 964 -33.47 48.89 -25.62
C ASN A 964 -33.96 50.34 -25.72
N THR A 965 -34.79 50.74 -24.76
CA THR A 965 -35.23 52.13 -24.58
C THR A 965 -34.70 52.68 -23.27
N PHE A 966 -34.66 54.01 -23.10
CA PHE A 966 -34.27 54.64 -21.83
C PHE A 966 -35.12 54.20 -20.61
N ARG A 967 -36.29 53.59 -20.81
CA ARG A 967 -37.13 53.02 -19.73
C ARG A 967 -36.92 51.52 -19.52
N GLU A 968 -36.40 50.82 -20.53
CA GLU A 968 -36.21 49.37 -20.53
C GLU A 968 -34.97 49.04 -21.39
N PRO A 969 -33.76 49.12 -20.80
CA PRO A 969 -32.51 48.78 -21.48
C PRO A 969 -32.44 47.27 -21.78
N TRP A 970 -31.46 46.88 -22.60
CA TRP A 970 -31.14 45.46 -22.73
C TRP A 970 -30.68 44.87 -21.40
N HIS A 971 -31.17 43.67 -21.10
CA HIS A 971 -30.83 42.95 -19.88
C HIS A 971 -30.84 41.43 -20.13
N LEU A 972 -30.16 40.69 -19.28
CA LEU A 972 -30.20 39.23 -19.21
C LEU A 972 -31.06 38.77 -18.02
N PRO A 973 -31.76 37.63 -18.14
CA PRO A 973 -32.57 37.08 -17.06
C PRO A 973 -31.71 36.42 -15.97
N TYR A 974 -32.10 36.61 -14.70
CA TYR A 974 -31.43 36.04 -13.52
C TYR A 974 -31.62 34.52 -13.33
N SER A 975 -32.33 33.84 -14.22
CA SER A 975 -32.50 32.38 -14.17
C SER A 975 -31.56 31.71 -15.21
N PRO A 976 -30.62 30.85 -14.81
CA PRO A 976 -29.80 30.12 -15.77
C PRO A 976 -30.68 29.25 -16.69
N PRO A 977 -30.44 29.23 -18.02
CA PRO A 977 -31.15 28.34 -18.93
C PRO A 977 -31.00 26.87 -18.51
N ALA A 978 -32.07 26.08 -18.65
CA ALA A 978 -32.11 24.68 -18.24
C ALA A 978 -31.00 23.80 -18.85
N ALA A 979 -30.40 24.21 -19.97
CA ALA A 979 -29.27 23.53 -20.60
C ALA A 979 -27.91 23.70 -19.90
N ILE A 980 -27.77 24.64 -18.94
CA ILE A 980 -26.52 24.90 -18.20
C ILE A 980 -26.72 24.92 -16.68
N PHE A 981 -27.94 24.66 -16.19
CA PHE A 981 -28.30 24.75 -14.77
C PHE A 981 -27.46 23.83 -13.86
N GLU A 982 -27.07 22.64 -14.34
CA GLU A 982 -26.20 21.70 -13.59
C GLU A 982 -24.70 22.03 -13.69
N ILE A 983 -24.31 22.97 -14.56
CA ILE A 983 -22.89 23.27 -14.88
C ILE A 983 -22.43 24.58 -14.24
N VAL A 984 -23.34 25.53 -14.01
CA VAL A 984 -23.02 26.89 -13.56
C VAL A 984 -23.57 27.15 -12.16
N TYR A 985 -22.70 27.55 -11.24
CA TYR A 985 -23.11 27.99 -9.90
C TYR A 985 -23.99 29.26 -9.97
N GLU A 986 -25.22 29.14 -9.46
CA GLU A 986 -26.24 30.20 -9.46
C GLU A 986 -25.73 31.54 -8.90
N ASP A 987 -24.98 31.48 -7.81
CA ASP A 987 -24.42 32.65 -7.12
C ASP A 987 -23.36 33.40 -7.97
N ALA A 988 -22.59 32.68 -8.79
CA ALA A 988 -21.62 33.25 -9.71
C ALA A 988 -22.30 33.77 -11.00
N PHE A 989 -23.31 33.04 -11.47
CA PHE A 989 -24.15 33.46 -12.59
C PHE A 989 -24.85 34.79 -12.28
N ASN A 990 -25.50 34.89 -11.13
CA ASN A 990 -26.25 36.09 -10.75
C ASN A 990 -25.38 37.34 -10.64
N ARG A 991 -24.16 37.24 -10.08
CA ARG A 991 -23.19 38.36 -10.05
C ARG A 991 -22.77 38.79 -11.46
N PHE A 992 -22.55 37.84 -12.37
CA PHE A 992 -22.26 38.13 -13.77
C PHE A 992 -23.45 38.80 -14.48
N ILE A 993 -24.69 38.38 -14.19
CA ILE A 993 -25.90 39.03 -14.70
C ILE A 993 -26.04 40.45 -14.14
N ASP A 994 -25.78 40.68 -12.85
CA ASP A 994 -25.77 42.02 -12.23
C ASP A 994 -24.75 42.94 -12.90
N GLU A 995 -23.52 42.47 -13.12
CA GLU A 995 -22.47 43.24 -13.78
C GLU A 995 -22.87 43.64 -15.21
N ILE A 996 -23.33 42.68 -16.03
CA ILE A 996 -23.77 42.94 -17.41
C ILE A 996 -25.00 43.85 -17.45
N ASN A 997 -25.99 43.65 -16.58
CA ASN A 997 -27.20 44.48 -16.52
C ASN A 997 -26.89 45.91 -16.05
N SER A 998 -25.91 46.09 -15.14
CA SER A 998 -25.45 47.40 -14.70
C SER A 998 -24.76 48.19 -15.82
N VAL A 999 -23.96 47.51 -16.66
CA VAL A 999 -23.28 48.12 -17.82
C VAL A 999 -24.26 48.45 -18.96
N ALA A 1000 -25.35 47.68 -19.10
CA ALA A 1000 -26.35 47.92 -20.13
C ALA A 1000 -27.39 49.00 -19.75
N ALA A 1001 -27.45 49.42 -18.48
CA ALA A 1001 -28.37 50.46 -18.03
C ALA A 1001 -27.91 51.87 -18.45
N TYR A 1002 -28.86 52.69 -18.92
CA TYR A 1002 -28.61 54.10 -19.27
C TYR A 1002 -28.50 54.97 -18.01
N GLU A 1003 -27.52 55.87 -17.95
CA GLU A 1003 -27.44 56.84 -16.85
C GLU A 1003 -28.40 58.02 -17.06
N TRP A 1004 -28.90 58.58 -15.95
CA TRP A 1004 -29.94 59.62 -15.95
C TRP A 1004 -29.53 60.91 -16.69
N TRP A 1005 -28.23 61.22 -16.75
CA TRP A 1005 -27.72 62.37 -17.50
C TRP A 1005 -27.66 62.09 -19.01
N GLU A 1006 -27.51 60.84 -19.46
CA GLU A 1006 -27.50 60.49 -20.89
C GLU A 1006 -28.89 60.72 -21.50
N GLY A 1007 -29.95 60.32 -20.79
CA GLY A 1007 -31.33 60.63 -21.18
C GLY A 1007 -31.62 62.14 -21.18
N SER A 1008 -30.97 62.90 -20.28
CA SER A 1008 -31.04 64.36 -20.25
C SER A 1008 -30.33 64.99 -21.45
N VAL A 1009 -29.14 64.50 -21.81
CA VAL A 1009 -28.39 64.93 -23.01
C VAL A 1009 -29.15 64.59 -24.30
N HIS A 1010 -29.77 63.40 -24.38
CA HIS A 1010 -30.62 63.04 -25.52
C HIS A 1010 -31.84 63.96 -25.64
N SER A 1011 -32.54 64.26 -24.53
CA SER A 1011 -33.64 65.25 -24.52
C SER A 1011 -33.17 66.62 -24.98
N ILE A 1012 -32.05 67.12 -24.44
CA ILE A 1012 -31.49 68.43 -24.79
C ILE A 1012 -31.11 68.49 -26.28
N LEU A 1013 -30.46 67.45 -26.82
CA LEU A 1013 -30.12 67.36 -28.24
C LEU A 1013 -31.37 67.30 -29.14
N SER A 1014 -32.40 66.53 -28.75
CA SER A 1014 -33.64 66.44 -29.52
C SER A 1014 -34.49 67.72 -29.51
N VAL A 1015 -34.33 68.58 -28.49
CA VAL A 1015 -34.93 69.93 -28.45
C VAL A 1015 -34.10 70.96 -29.23
N ILE A 1016 -32.75 70.86 -29.19
CA ILE A 1016 -31.85 71.77 -29.92
C ILE A 1016 -31.86 71.49 -31.43
N ALA A 1017 -32.10 70.26 -31.86
CA ALA A 1017 -32.11 69.85 -33.27
C ALA A 1017 -33.43 70.12 -34.02
N TYR A 1018 -34.32 70.97 -33.48
CA TYR A 1018 -35.58 71.38 -34.12
C TYR A 1018 -35.43 72.84 -34.60
N PRO A 1019 -35.53 73.15 -35.92
CA PRO A 1019 -36.31 72.45 -36.92
C PRO A 1019 -35.47 71.96 -38.12
N CYS A 1020 -35.07 70.69 -38.08
CA CYS A 1020 -34.88 69.92 -39.31
C CYS A 1020 -35.90 68.80 -39.29
N GLU A 1021 -36.81 68.76 -40.28
CA GLU A 1021 -37.68 67.61 -40.46
C GLU A 1021 -36.82 66.37 -40.66
N PHE A 1022 -36.84 65.46 -39.69
CA PHE A 1022 -36.44 64.08 -39.91
C PHE A 1022 -37.42 63.49 -40.93
N VAL A 1023 -37.09 63.63 -42.22
CA VAL A 1023 -37.63 62.76 -43.26
C VAL A 1023 -37.32 61.35 -42.78
N LYS A 1024 -38.35 60.66 -42.29
CA LYS A 1024 -38.27 59.29 -41.81
C LYS A 1024 -38.12 58.38 -43.03
N SER A 1025 -36.95 58.44 -43.65
CA SER A 1025 -36.41 57.38 -44.51
C SER A 1025 -36.27 56.16 -43.63
N GLU A 1026 -37.38 55.42 -43.52
CA GLU A 1026 -37.42 54.10 -42.93
C GLU A 1026 -36.47 53.24 -43.78
N TYR A 1027 -35.23 53.08 -43.28
CA TYR A 1027 -34.17 52.36 -43.95
C TYR A 1027 -34.56 50.87 -43.92
N ASP A 1028 -35.39 50.45 -44.87
CA ASP A 1028 -35.86 49.07 -44.96
C ASP A 1028 -34.67 48.19 -45.31
N HIS A 1029 -34.04 47.66 -44.26
CA HIS A 1029 -32.97 46.69 -44.32
C HIS A 1029 -33.51 45.33 -44.81
N SER A 1030 -34.02 45.33 -46.03
CA SER A 1030 -34.28 44.16 -46.88
C SER A 1030 -33.05 43.23 -46.96
N CYS A 1031 -31.84 43.78 -46.86
CA CYS A 1031 -30.58 43.05 -46.78
C CYS A 1031 -30.33 42.31 -45.43
N LEU A 1032 -31.02 42.67 -44.34
CA LEU A 1032 -30.84 42.04 -43.01
C LEU A 1032 -31.87 40.94 -42.67
N ARG A 1033 -32.79 40.60 -43.58
CA ARG A 1033 -33.85 39.58 -43.36
C ARG A 1033 -33.36 38.13 -43.30
N SER A 1034 -32.05 37.86 -43.43
CA SER A 1034 -31.49 36.52 -43.26
C SER A 1034 -31.62 36.03 -41.81
N CYS A 1035 -32.06 34.78 -41.62
CA CYS A 1035 -32.08 34.16 -40.28
C CYS A 1035 -30.69 34.13 -39.61
N ARG A 1036 -29.61 34.14 -40.40
CA ARG A 1036 -28.23 34.09 -39.91
C ARG A 1036 -27.73 35.43 -39.36
N SER A 1037 -28.14 36.58 -39.92
CA SER A 1037 -27.83 37.90 -39.35
C SER A 1037 -28.59 38.12 -38.04
N ARG A 1038 -29.88 37.76 -37.98
CA ARG A 1038 -30.67 37.78 -36.73
C ARG A 1038 -30.05 36.94 -35.61
N ALA A 1039 -29.46 35.79 -35.94
CA ALA A 1039 -28.79 34.91 -34.97
C ALA A 1039 -27.39 35.39 -34.54
N LEU A 1040 -26.75 36.31 -35.26
CA LEU A 1040 -25.48 36.92 -34.86
C LEU A 1040 -25.68 38.18 -34.02
N TYR A 1041 -26.76 38.93 -34.25
CA TYR A 1041 -26.99 40.25 -33.66
C TYR A 1041 -27.43 40.26 -32.17
N LYS A 1042 -27.72 39.09 -31.58
CA LYS A 1042 -28.34 39.00 -30.23
C LYS A 1042 -27.72 38.01 -29.26
N GLY A 1043 -26.65 37.32 -29.62
CA GLY A 1043 -26.18 36.13 -28.88
C GLY A 1043 -24.73 36.21 -28.39
N MET A 1044 -24.53 36.31 -27.07
CA MET A 1044 -23.22 36.13 -26.44
C MET A 1044 -22.87 34.64 -26.36
N LYS A 1045 -21.61 34.26 -26.61
CA LYS A 1045 -21.10 32.89 -26.51
C LYS A 1045 -20.36 32.71 -25.17
N VAL A 1046 -20.50 31.54 -24.54
CA VAL A 1046 -19.80 31.19 -23.30
C VAL A 1046 -18.93 29.93 -23.50
N SER A 1047 -17.72 29.95 -22.98
CA SER A 1047 -16.71 28.87 -23.04
C SER A 1047 -16.21 28.44 -21.66
N TYR A 1048 -15.60 27.25 -21.56
CA TYR A 1048 -15.30 26.57 -20.30
C TYR A 1048 -14.05 27.05 -19.54
N ASP A 1049 -13.23 27.94 -20.12
CA ASP A 1049 -11.99 28.40 -19.49
C ASP A 1049 -12.21 29.61 -18.56
N TRP A 1050 -11.83 29.44 -17.28
CA TRP A 1050 -11.90 30.45 -16.20
C TRP A 1050 -11.13 31.76 -16.47
N VAL A 1051 -10.37 31.85 -17.56
CA VAL A 1051 -9.53 33.00 -17.94
C VAL A 1051 -10.21 33.90 -18.99
N ILE A 1052 -11.33 33.48 -19.60
CA ILE A 1052 -12.05 34.28 -20.61
C ILE A 1052 -13.32 34.92 -20.00
N MET A 1053 -13.15 35.64 -18.89
CA MET A 1053 -14.19 36.52 -18.33
C MET A 1053 -13.74 37.98 -18.16
N GLU A 1054 -12.51 38.32 -18.53
CA GLU A 1054 -11.98 39.71 -18.54
C GLU A 1054 -12.14 40.44 -19.90
N SER A 1055 -12.65 39.78 -20.95
CA SER A 1055 -12.69 40.32 -22.31
C SER A 1055 -14.02 41.01 -22.70
N VAL A 1056 -14.71 41.65 -21.75
CA VAL A 1056 -15.91 42.47 -22.01
C VAL A 1056 -15.59 43.98 -22.12
N SER A 1057 -14.48 44.32 -22.78
CA SER A 1057 -14.11 45.71 -23.08
C SER A 1057 -14.76 46.26 -24.37
N LEU A 1058 -15.42 45.42 -25.18
CA LEU A 1058 -16.10 45.85 -26.41
C LEU A 1058 -17.54 46.36 -26.20
N GLY A 1059 -18.16 46.12 -25.03
CA GLY A 1059 -19.54 46.56 -24.75
C GLY A 1059 -19.68 48.08 -24.66
N CYS A 1060 -18.79 48.74 -23.91
CA CYS A 1060 -18.79 50.20 -23.74
C CYS A 1060 -18.58 50.98 -25.05
N PHE A 1061 -18.02 50.35 -26.08
CA PHE A 1061 -17.85 50.97 -27.39
C PHE A 1061 -19.19 51.20 -28.12
N PHE A 1062 -20.21 50.38 -27.90
CA PHE A 1062 -21.44 50.43 -28.71
C PHE A 1062 -22.44 51.52 -28.31
N ASN A 1063 -22.60 51.82 -27.01
CA ASN A 1063 -23.45 52.97 -26.59
C ASN A 1063 -22.81 54.30 -26.99
N TYR A 1064 -21.47 54.44 -26.89
CA TYR A 1064 -20.75 55.59 -27.43
C TYR A 1064 -20.85 55.68 -28.96
N ILE A 1065 -20.82 54.57 -29.69
CA ILE A 1065 -21.00 54.56 -31.15
C ILE A 1065 -22.35 55.12 -31.57
N LEU A 1066 -23.47 54.85 -30.86
CA LEU A 1066 -24.77 55.41 -31.25
C LEU A 1066 -24.84 56.94 -31.06
N ILE A 1067 -24.31 57.44 -29.94
CA ILE A 1067 -24.25 58.89 -29.65
C ILE A 1067 -23.28 59.56 -30.64
N CYS A 1068 -22.11 58.98 -30.86
CA CYS A 1068 -21.14 59.46 -31.85
C CYS A 1068 -21.67 59.38 -33.29
N TYR A 1069 -22.47 58.38 -33.69
CA TYR A 1069 -23.09 58.35 -35.03
C TYR A 1069 -24.20 59.41 -35.18
N SER A 1070 -24.91 59.77 -34.11
CA SER A 1070 -25.87 60.88 -34.16
C SER A 1070 -25.15 62.24 -34.30
N LEU A 1071 -24.05 62.46 -33.54
CA LEU A 1071 -23.16 63.61 -33.71
C LEU A 1071 -22.45 63.62 -35.08
N TRP A 1072 -22.00 62.47 -35.56
CA TRP A 1072 -21.31 62.35 -36.86
C TRP A 1072 -22.31 62.58 -38.00
N SER A 1073 -23.55 62.11 -37.94
CA SER A 1073 -24.57 62.40 -38.96
C SER A 1073 -24.92 63.89 -39.05
N ILE A 1074 -24.94 64.59 -37.91
CA ILE A 1074 -25.10 66.06 -37.86
C ILE A 1074 -23.91 66.77 -38.54
N LEU A 1075 -22.69 66.27 -38.36
CA LEU A 1075 -21.48 66.80 -39.01
C LEU A 1075 -21.34 66.38 -40.49
N HIS A 1076 -21.78 65.18 -40.86
CA HIS A 1076 -21.63 64.62 -42.21
C HIS A 1076 -22.58 65.25 -43.23
N SER A 1077 -23.62 65.94 -42.75
CA SER A 1077 -24.57 66.71 -43.57
C SER A 1077 -23.99 68.03 -44.11
N PHE A 1078 -22.76 68.42 -43.70
CA PHE A 1078 -22.15 69.71 -44.08
C PHE A 1078 -21.06 69.64 -45.17
N PHE A 1079 -20.59 68.46 -45.58
CA PHE A 1079 -19.53 68.34 -46.59
C PHE A 1079 -19.79 67.20 -47.59
N TYR A 1080 -20.28 67.58 -48.77
CA TYR A 1080 -20.42 66.73 -49.95
C TYR A 1080 -19.47 67.20 -51.06
N VAL A 1081 -18.22 66.72 -51.08
CA VAL A 1081 -17.36 66.65 -52.28
C VAL A 1081 -16.44 65.44 -52.14
N CYS A 1082 -16.66 64.38 -52.94
CA CYS A 1082 -15.62 63.41 -53.24
C CYS A 1082 -14.60 64.02 -54.20
N PRO A 1083 -13.32 63.64 -54.09
CA PRO A 1083 -12.79 62.84 -55.18
C PRO A 1083 -12.05 61.57 -54.71
N GLN A 1084 -12.04 60.58 -55.59
CA GLN A 1084 -11.33 59.31 -55.44
C GLN A 1084 -9.80 59.51 -55.52
N LEU A 1085 -9.05 58.78 -54.69
CA LEU A 1085 -7.79 58.15 -55.12
C LEU A 1085 -7.40 57.00 -54.17
N ASP A 1086 -6.79 55.97 -54.76
CA ASP A 1086 -6.65 54.62 -54.20
C ASP A 1086 -5.42 54.38 -53.29
N ILE A 1087 -5.26 53.09 -52.92
CA ILE A 1087 -4.07 52.37 -52.43
C ILE A 1087 -3.70 52.57 -50.93
N PRO A 1088 -3.10 51.56 -50.24
CA PRO A 1088 -3.82 50.41 -49.68
C PRO A 1088 -3.61 50.23 -48.16
N MET A 1089 -4.46 49.44 -47.50
CA MET A 1089 -4.10 48.82 -46.21
C MET A 1089 -3.40 47.48 -46.44
N GLN A 1090 -2.25 47.30 -45.80
CA GLN A 1090 -1.57 46.02 -45.67
C GLN A 1090 -1.35 45.75 -44.17
N ASN A 1091 -1.79 44.58 -43.72
CA ASN A 1091 -1.93 44.10 -42.33
C ASN A 1091 -3.01 44.81 -41.50
#